data_AF-A0A1Q7JLC4-F1
#
_entry.id   AF-A0A1Q7JLC4-F1
#
_cell.length_a   1.000
_cell.length_b   1.000
_cell.length_c   1.000
_cell.angle_alpha   90.00
_cell.angle_beta   90.00
_cell.angle_gamma   90.00
#
_symmetry.space_group_name_H-M   'P 1'
#
loop_
_entity.id
_entity.type
_entity.pdbx_description
1 polymer ?
#
loop_
_entity_poly.entity_id
_entity_poly.type
_entity_poly.pdbx_seq_one_letter_code
_entity_poly.pdbx_strand_id
1 'polypeptide(L)'
;MSRPRPFPAWIYLASIAAFGECATLLIGGGRSDARAAWLGLHYLAFASVFSDRFLIRLTGVEWIGGLPGLLAALRPDAFGPALLWLFAREFPEGGTFGAARRIPSAMIPLAAGAGLVLSATSAASGVLRMQGFAVPPSLELLDPQSPRDLYWTTLIVLTVSALLFIVWKARFAVVNERRRVGVFVAGLVAGSLPAMVITQLEALVPAFRERIAQPDARWLSGIVMYSMLLSIPLTTTYAVIVDQVLDVRLVVRNALQYGLARYSAVALLSVPLFVAGAVVYRYRESTLSELMTGNGISVLAVVAIAAAVGARYGPRLFSTIDRRFFREQYDARRILSDLIPRSGRARSMDELAALLTAEVDHALHVHSIALFAINPPDNSLVAPDGRMRPLRRDTPLAVLVGGRTDPLQIDLRDAALRRLPESDRLWLVDGGFRLLVPLMASDGGVIGMLGLGEKRSDLPFSVEDRRLLCDVAASAGLALENLLARTFSAAGAAPSPTTSPHGRRTRDETDEAAGECMQCGAVQRASEGPCETCGADVCRAPVPHVLHGKFRVERRVGVGGMAVVYRGLDLVLNRAVAIKTLPRLSHEDAARLRREARAMAALSHPNLALVFGAETWRGTPLLIVEYLEAGTLADRLRRGPLPVAEVTNLGMALADGLTRVHNAGLLHRDIKPSNIGFTADGVPKLLDFGVAKIVARSQSSDSFSGPSIVAPTATAGGVSVTVTDGLRYVLGTATYLSPEAVRGTPPDPSVDLWALALVMYESITGRNPVERPSLFDTFDCIARAEIPDLRSAVPGCSAAMGAFLADALALDRMRRPSSARDFRARLERISTDLRAAV
;
A
#
# COMPACT_ATOMS: atom_id res chain seq x y z
N MET A 1 33.68 0.59 -55.12
CA MET A 1 32.77 1.11 -54.07
C MET A 1 32.60 0.03 -53.00
N SER A 2 33.25 0.20 -51.85
CA SER A 2 33.09 -0.73 -50.71
C SER A 2 31.65 -0.65 -50.20
N ARG A 3 30.92 -1.78 -50.18
CA ARG A 3 29.59 -1.86 -49.57
C ARG A 3 29.64 -1.26 -48.15
N PRO A 4 28.67 -0.43 -47.74
CA PRO A 4 28.66 0.18 -46.41
C PRO A 4 28.80 -0.91 -45.35
N ARG A 5 29.77 -0.77 -44.44
CA ARG A 5 30.00 -1.75 -43.37
C ARG A 5 28.75 -1.80 -42.49
N PRO A 6 27.98 -2.90 -42.50
CA PRO A 6 26.73 -2.93 -41.78
C PRO A 6 26.99 -3.00 -40.26
N PHE A 7 26.04 -2.54 -39.43
CA PHE A 7 26.19 -2.55 -37.97
C PHE A 7 26.39 -3.96 -37.40
N PRO A 8 27.20 -4.14 -36.36
CA PRO A 8 27.39 -5.44 -35.72
C PRO A 8 26.06 -6.08 -35.31
N ALA A 9 25.94 -7.39 -35.52
CA ALA A 9 24.72 -8.14 -35.21
C ALA A 9 24.29 -8.02 -33.73
N TRP A 10 25.26 -7.87 -32.82
CA TRP A 10 25.01 -7.75 -31.38
C TRP A 10 24.19 -6.51 -31.00
N ILE A 11 24.21 -5.42 -31.78
CA ILE A 11 23.43 -4.21 -31.48
C ILE A 11 21.93 -4.49 -31.63
N TYR A 12 21.56 -5.23 -32.67
CA TYR A 12 20.17 -5.66 -32.88
C TYR A 12 19.73 -6.62 -31.77
N LEU A 13 20.58 -7.59 -31.42
CA LEU A 13 20.31 -8.51 -30.30
C LEU A 13 20.12 -7.77 -28.97
N ALA A 14 20.99 -6.80 -28.68
CA ALA A 14 20.89 -5.97 -27.48
C ALA A 14 19.59 -5.16 -27.44
N SER A 15 19.15 -4.65 -28.59
CA SER A 15 17.89 -3.91 -28.70
C SER A 15 16.68 -4.83 -28.49
N ILE A 16 16.68 -6.02 -29.10
CA ILE A 16 15.64 -7.04 -28.91
C ILE A 16 15.56 -7.45 -27.44
N ALA A 17 16.71 -7.75 -26.82
CA ALA A 17 16.78 -8.17 -25.42
C ALA A 17 16.29 -7.05 -24.48
N ALA A 18 16.78 -5.81 -24.64
CA ALA A 18 16.42 -4.72 -23.75
C ALA A 18 14.92 -4.37 -23.78
N PHE A 19 14.34 -4.24 -24.98
CA PHE A 19 12.91 -3.96 -25.12
C PHE A 19 12.05 -5.18 -24.77
N GLY A 20 12.48 -6.38 -25.13
CA GLY A 20 11.77 -7.63 -24.82
C GLY A 20 11.73 -7.92 -23.32
N GLU A 21 12.86 -7.82 -22.63
CA GLU A 21 12.93 -7.99 -21.17
C GLU A 21 12.06 -6.93 -20.46
N CYS A 22 12.18 -5.66 -20.84
CA CYS A 22 11.34 -4.61 -20.29
C CYS A 22 9.84 -4.85 -20.55
N ALA A 23 9.48 -5.35 -21.73
CA ALA A 23 8.10 -5.72 -22.06
C ALA A 23 7.58 -6.86 -21.19
N THR A 24 8.37 -7.93 -21.02
CA THR A 24 7.98 -9.07 -20.17
C THR A 24 7.83 -8.67 -18.70
N LEU A 25 8.67 -7.77 -18.19
CA LEU A 25 8.55 -7.22 -16.85
C LEU A 25 7.25 -6.43 -16.66
N LEU A 26 6.91 -5.57 -17.62
CA LEU A 26 5.70 -4.75 -17.60
C LEU A 26 4.42 -5.60 -17.71
N ILE A 27 4.39 -6.56 -18.63
CA ILE A 27 3.22 -7.44 -18.85
C ILE A 27 3.08 -8.44 -17.71
N GLY A 28 4.17 -9.07 -17.28
CA GLY A 28 4.16 -10.11 -16.25
C GLY A 28 3.92 -9.57 -14.84
N GLY A 29 4.44 -8.39 -14.52
CA GLY A 29 4.30 -7.79 -13.19
C GLY A 29 3.05 -6.90 -13.00
N GLY A 30 2.39 -6.49 -14.09
CA GLY A 30 1.26 -5.53 -14.07
C GLY A 30 -0.12 -6.17 -13.97
N ARG A 31 -0.34 -7.22 -13.19
CA ARG A 31 -1.58 -8.03 -13.23
C ARG A 31 -2.89 -7.30 -12.83
N SER A 32 -2.83 -6.04 -12.42
CA SER A 32 -3.99 -5.17 -12.19
C SER A 32 -3.86 -3.76 -12.79
N ASP A 33 -2.79 -3.46 -13.53
CA ASP A 33 -2.54 -2.15 -14.15
C ASP A 33 -2.51 -2.27 -15.68
N ALA A 34 -3.62 -1.86 -16.32
CA ALA A 34 -3.76 -1.91 -17.77
C ALA A 34 -2.71 -1.03 -18.50
N ARG A 35 -2.19 0.02 -17.85
CA ARG A 35 -1.16 0.89 -18.44
C ARG A 35 0.15 0.15 -18.66
N ALA A 36 0.56 -0.65 -17.68
CA ALA A 36 1.78 -1.46 -17.77
C ALA A 36 1.65 -2.49 -18.91
N ALA A 37 0.48 -3.09 -19.07
CA ALA A 37 0.21 -4.01 -20.18
C ALA A 37 0.33 -3.32 -21.56
N TRP A 38 -0.29 -2.14 -21.74
CA TRP A 38 -0.23 -1.41 -23.01
C TRP A 38 1.18 -0.95 -23.38
N LEU A 39 1.93 -0.40 -22.41
CA LEU A 39 3.31 0.00 -22.63
C LEU A 39 4.23 -1.20 -22.89
N GLY A 40 4.02 -2.31 -22.18
CA GLY A 40 4.77 -3.55 -22.41
C GLY A 40 4.51 -4.13 -23.80
N LEU A 41 3.24 -4.17 -24.24
CA LEU A 41 2.90 -4.59 -25.61
C LEU A 41 3.52 -3.65 -26.66
N HIS A 42 3.54 -2.34 -26.41
CA HIS A 42 4.21 -1.38 -27.28
C HIS A 42 5.71 -1.68 -27.42
N TYR A 43 6.40 -1.99 -26.32
CA TYR A 43 7.81 -2.37 -26.35
C TYR A 43 8.07 -3.71 -27.04
N LEU A 44 7.15 -4.67 -26.92
CA LEU A 44 7.23 -5.92 -27.66
C LEU A 44 7.07 -5.70 -29.17
N ALA A 45 6.12 -4.87 -29.58
CA ALA A 45 5.96 -4.45 -30.97
C ALA A 45 7.19 -3.67 -31.48
N PHE A 46 7.79 -2.83 -30.65
CA PHE A 46 9.02 -2.12 -31.03
C PHE A 46 10.23 -3.04 -31.15
N ALA A 47 10.32 -4.08 -30.32
CA ALA A 47 11.40 -5.08 -30.40
C ALA A 47 11.39 -5.83 -31.75
N SER A 48 10.22 -6.04 -32.37
CA SER A 48 10.13 -6.70 -33.68
C SER A 48 10.74 -5.88 -34.83
N VAL A 49 10.95 -4.57 -34.66
CA VAL A 49 11.67 -3.75 -35.65
C VAL A 49 13.10 -4.27 -35.88
N PHE A 50 13.70 -4.85 -34.86
CA PHE A 50 15.09 -5.30 -34.88
C PHE A 50 15.24 -6.78 -35.25
N SER A 51 14.18 -7.58 -35.14
CA SER A 51 14.23 -9.03 -35.40
C SER A 51 14.54 -9.34 -36.86
N ASP A 52 13.95 -8.62 -37.80
CA ASP A 52 14.17 -8.84 -39.24
C ASP A 52 15.64 -8.62 -39.62
N ARG A 53 16.23 -7.51 -39.15
CA ARG A 53 17.63 -7.16 -39.41
C ARG A 53 18.62 -8.12 -38.75
N PHE A 54 18.27 -8.64 -37.56
CA PHE A 54 19.08 -9.63 -36.86
C PHE A 54 19.06 -10.99 -37.56
N LEU A 55 17.87 -11.48 -37.93
CA LEU A 55 17.71 -12.80 -38.56
C LEU A 55 18.37 -12.85 -39.95
N ILE A 56 18.19 -11.83 -40.78
CA ILE A 56 18.86 -11.73 -42.11
C ILE A 56 20.39 -11.75 -41.95
N ARG A 57 20.92 -11.10 -40.90
CA ARG A 57 22.36 -11.07 -40.61
C ARG A 57 22.92 -12.40 -40.14
N LEU A 58 22.15 -13.16 -39.36
CA LEU A 58 22.60 -14.39 -38.73
C LEU A 58 22.62 -15.56 -39.71
N THR A 59 21.63 -15.62 -40.60
CA THR A 59 21.50 -16.72 -41.56
C THR A 59 22.23 -16.46 -42.87
N GLY A 60 22.49 -15.19 -43.22
CA GLY A 60 23.02 -14.81 -44.54
C GLY A 60 22.05 -15.08 -45.70
N VAL A 61 20.83 -15.51 -45.38
CA VAL A 61 19.77 -15.87 -46.32
C VAL A 61 18.72 -14.76 -46.27
N GLU A 62 18.50 -14.09 -47.40
CA GLU A 62 17.26 -13.34 -47.61
C GLU A 62 16.12 -14.37 -47.54
N TRP A 63 15.24 -14.25 -46.55
CA TRP A 63 14.15 -15.21 -46.33
C TRP A 63 13.18 -15.16 -47.52
N ILE A 64 13.42 -15.98 -48.53
CA ILE A 64 12.63 -16.04 -49.77
C ILE A 64 11.52 -17.12 -49.68
N GLY A 65 11.30 -17.78 -48.53
CA GLY A 65 10.12 -18.65 -48.39
C GLY A 65 9.83 -19.23 -47.00
N GLY A 66 8.55 -19.59 -46.80
CA GLY A 66 8.05 -20.34 -45.65
C GLY A 66 7.41 -19.50 -44.53
N LEU A 67 6.96 -20.19 -43.47
CA LEU A 67 6.29 -19.58 -42.31
C LEU A 67 7.08 -18.42 -41.66
N PRO A 68 8.41 -18.46 -41.50
CA PRO A 68 9.15 -17.36 -40.87
C PRO A 68 9.21 -16.09 -41.73
N GLY A 69 9.29 -16.22 -43.06
CA GLY A 69 9.19 -15.07 -43.97
C GLY A 69 7.78 -14.45 -43.94
N LEU A 70 6.74 -15.29 -43.84
CA LEU A 70 5.36 -14.83 -43.68
C LEU A 70 5.14 -14.12 -42.34
N LEU A 71 5.70 -14.65 -41.25
CA LEU A 71 5.63 -14.04 -39.92
C LEU A 71 6.39 -12.71 -39.84
N ALA A 72 7.56 -12.61 -40.47
CA ALA A 72 8.30 -11.34 -40.59
C ALA A 72 7.50 -10.29 -41.39
N ALA A 73 6.76 -10.74 -42.41
CA ALA A 73 5.95 -9.86 -43.24
C ALA A 73 4.71 -9.28 -42.52
N LEU A 74 4.27 -9.88 -41.39
CA LEU A 74 3.14 -9.39 -40.58
C LEU A 74 3.42 -8.08 -39.84
N ARG A 75 4.69 -7.72 -39.63
CA ARG A 75 5.11 -6.42 -39.05
C ARG A 75 4.29 -5.98 -37.81
N PRO A 76 4.45 -6.66 -36.66
CA PRO A 76 3.79 -6.29 -35.41
C PRO A 76 4.05 -4.84 -34.97
N ASP A 77 5.19 -4.28 -35.38
CA ASP A 77 5.58 -2.89 -35.15
C ASP A 77 4.59 -1.87 -35.73
N ALA A 78 3.82 -2.25 -36.76
CA ALA A 78 2.78 -1.41 -37.34
C ALA A 78 1.67 -1.01 -36.34
N PHE A 79 1.45 -1.83 -35.30
CA PHE A 79 0.47 -1.56 -34.24
C PHE A 79 1.06 -0.80 -33.05
N GLY A 80 2.37 -0.53 -33.06
CA GLY A 80 3.08 0.20 -32.00
C GLY A 80 2.40 1.52 -31.60
N PRO A 81 2.02 2.41 -32.55
CA PRO A 81 1.37 3.67 -32.20
C PRO A 81 0.00 3.50 -31.53
N ALA A 82 -0.79 2.50 -31.93
CA ALA A 82 -2.10 2.23 -31.32
C ALA A 82 -1.97 1.80 -29.86
N LEU A 83 -0.98 0.95 -29.56
CA LEU A 83 -0.65 0.50 -28.20
C LEU A 83 -0.17 1.68 -27.33
N LEU A 84 0.64 2.58 -27.90
CA LEU A 84 1.07 3.79 -27.19
C LEU A 84 -0.10 4.75 -26.91
N TRP A 85 -1.07 4.85 -27.82
CA TRP A 85 -2.29 5.63 -27.60
C TRP A 85 -3.21 5.02 -26.54
N LEU A 86 -3.29 3.69 -26.45
CA LEU A 86 -4.00 2.99 -25.38
C LEU A 86 -3.35 3.27 -24.01
N PHE A 87 -2.01 3.27 -23.95
CA PHE A 87 -1.27 3.72 -22.78
C PHE A 87 -1.55 5.20 -22.44
N ALA A 88 -1.46 6.09 -23.43
CA ALA A 88 -1.65 7.53 -23.27
C ALA A 88 -3.07 7.91 -22.78
N ARG A 89 -4.07 7.11 -23.13
CA ARG A 89 -5.45 7.26 -22.64
C ARG A 89 -5.50 7.24 -21.11
N GLU A 90 -4.79 6.30 -20.50
CA GLU A 90 -4.86 6.01 -19.07
C GLU A 90 -3.74 6.70 -18.27
N PHE A 91 -2.60 7.01 -18.90
CA PHE A 91 -1.43 7.62 -18.25
C PHE A 91 -1.29 9.12 -18.56
N PRO A 92 -0.95 10.00 -17.60
CA PRO A 92 -0.93 9.81 -16.14
C PRO A 92 -2.32 9.79 -15.50
N GLU A 93 -2.40 9.37 -14.23
CA GLU A 93 -3.62 9.39 -13.40
C GLU A 93 -4.05 10.84 -13.07
N GLY A 94 -5.35 11.12 -13.05
CA GLY A 94 -5.87 12.32 -12.36
C GLY A 94 -6.16 13.59 -13.15
N GLY A 95 -6.46 13.55 -14.46
CA GLY A 95 -6.89 14.74 -15.20
C GLY A 95 -8.12 14.52 -16.08
N THR A 96 -9.34 14.48 -15.51
CA THR A 96 -10.56 14.31 -16.31
C THR A 96 -11.12 15.64 -16.81
N PHE A 97 -10.60 16.12 -17.94
CA PHE A 97 -11.25 17.11 -18.81
C PHE A 97 -11.86 16.42 -20.04
N GLY A 98 -12.91 16.99 -20.64
CA GLY A 98 -13.60 16.40 -21.80
C GLY A 98 -12.68 16.11 -23.01
N ALA A 99 -11.62 16.91 -23.22
CA ALA A 99 -10.64 16.70 -24.28
C ALA A 99 -9.73 15.47 -24.03
N ALA A 100 -9.43 15.15 -22.78
CA ALA A 100 -8.56 14.02 -22.40
C ALA A 100 -9.18 12.65 -22.71
N ARG A 101 -10.51 12.59 -22.90
CA ARG A 101 -11.22 11.38 -23.37
C ARG A 101 -11.42 11.36 -24.89
N ARG A 102 -11.74 12.51 -25.51
CA ARG A 102 -12.07 12.60 -26.94
C ARG A 102 -10.89 12.32 -27.87
N ILE A 103 -9.70 12.82 -27.55
CA ILE A 103 -8.52 12.67 -28.42
C ILE A 103 -8.10 11.19 -28.52
N PRO A 104 -7.90 10.44 -27.42
CA PRO A 104 -7.59 9.02 -27.52
C PRO A 104 -8.69 8.19 -28.20
N SER A 105 -9.98 8.51 -27.98
CA SER A 105 -11.08 7.76 -28.62
C SER A 105 -11.08 7.85 -30.15
N ALA A 106 -10.53 8.93 -30.72
CA ALA A 106 -10.38 9.09 -32.17
C ALA A 106 -9.02 8.55 -32.67
N MET A 107 -7.94 8.76 -31.92
CA MET A 107 -6.59 8.40 -32.37
C MET A 107 -6.29 6.89 -32.27
N ILE A 108 -6.86 6.18 -31.29
CA ILE A 108 -6.69 4.72 -31.17
C ILE A 108 -7.19 3.98 -32.43
N PRO A 109 -8.45 4.16 -32.90
CA PRO A 109 -8.91 3.46 -34.10
C PRO A 109 -8.19 3.93 -35.37
N LEU A 110 -7.81 5.21 -35.46
CA LEU A 110 -7.01 5.71 -36.59
C LEU A 110 -5.64 5.01 -36.66
N ALA A 111 -4.92 4.93 -35.53
CA ALA A 111 -3.62 4.28 -35.46
C ALA A 111 -3.72 2.77 -35.69
N ALA A 112 -4.76 2.11 -35.16
CA ALA A 112 -4.99 0.69 -35.39
C ALA A 112 -5.33 0.39 -36.87
N GLY A 113 -6.15 1.24 -37.49
CA GLY A 113 -6.49 1.15 -38.91
C GLY A 113 -5.27 1.35 -39.81
N ALA A 114 -4.44 2.37 -39.52
CA ALA A 114 -3.17 2.57 -40.23
C ALA A 114 -2.24 1.36 -40.07
N GLY A 115 -2.12 0.82 -38.85
CA GLY A 115 -1.33 -0.39 -38.57
C GLY A 115 -1.81 -1.60 -39.36
N LEU A 116 -3.13 -1.82 -39.47
CA LEU A 116 -3.71 -2.89 -40.26
C LEU A 116 -3.37 -2.75 -41.76
N VAL A 117 -3.49 -1.55 -42.31
CA VAL A 117 -3.15 -1.28 -43.72
C VAL A 117 -1.67 -1.55 -43.97
N LEU A 118 -0.78 -0.99 -43.15
CA LEU A 118 0.67 -1.16 -43.28
C LEU A 118 1.11 -2.62 -43.13
N SER A 119 0.55 -3.35 -42.16
CA SER A 119 0.79 -4.78 -41.94
C SER A 119 0.29 -5.61 -43.13
N ALA A 120 -0.93 -5.37 -43.62
CA ALA A 120 -1.50 -6.08 -44.76
C ALA A 120 -0.72 -5.82 -46.05
N THR A 121 -0.32 -4.57 -46.31
CA THR A 121 0.51 -4.21 -47.47
C THR A 121 1.88 -4.87 -47.39
N SER A 122 2.54 -4.85 -46.23
CA SER A 122 3.81 -5.55 -46.02
C SER A 122 3.68 -7.07 -46.23
N ALA A 123 2.62 -7.67 -45.71
CA ALA A 123 2.34 -9.10 -45.91
C ALA A 123 2.11 -9.44 -47.38
N ALA A 124 1.31 -8.63 -48.10
CA ALA A 124 1.06 -8.81 -49.52
C ALA A 124 2.34 -8.67 -50.36
N SER A 125 3.15 -7.63 -50.11
CA SER A 125 4.44 -7.44 -50.77
C SER A 125 5.40 -8.61 -50.49
N GLY A 126 5.43 -9.11 -49.25
CA GLY A 126 6.21 -10.28 -48.87
C GLY A 126 5.80 -11.55 -49.64
N VAL A 127 4.50 -11.82 -49.73
CA VAL A 127 3.95 -12.98 -50.47
C VAL A 127 4.26 -12.88 -51.96
N LEU A 128 4.08 -11.70 -52.58
CA LEU A 128 4.40 -11.49 -53.99
C LEU A 128 5.88 -11.77 -54.27
N ARG A 129 6.79 -11.27 -53.41
CA ARG A 129 8.23 -11.54 -53.52
C ARG A 129 8.57 -13.02 -53.34
N MET A 130 7.95 -13.71 -52.38
CA MET A 130 8.14 -15.16 -52.19
C MET A 130 7.69 -15.98 -53.41
N GLN A 131 6.68 -15.51 -54.12
CA GLN A 131 6.19 -16.14 -55.36
C GLN A 131 6.95 -15.68 -56.62
N GLY A 132 7.94 -14.79 -56.48
CA GLY A 132 8.73 -14.27 -57.60
C GLY A 132 8.02 -13.20 -58.45
N PHE A 133 6.92 -12.64 -57.98
CA PHE A 133 6.21 -11.55 -58.66
C PHE A 133 6.80 -10.18 -58.32
N ALA A 134 6.75 -9.26 -59.29
CA ALA A 134 7.08 -7.86 -59.06
C ALA A 134 6.02 -7.19 -58.17
N VAL A 135 6.46 -6.39 -57.20
CA VAL A 135 5.57 -5.64 -56.30
C VAL A 135 5.03 -4.40 -57.05
N PRO A 136 3.70 -4.18 -57.11
CA PRO A 136 3.12 -2.99 -57.69
C PRO A 136 3.65 -1.70 -57.04
N PRO A 137 3.89 -0.61 -57.80
CA PRO A 137 4.41 0.65 -57.25
C PRO A 137 3.57 1.24 -56.11
N SER A 138 2.26 0.99 -56.12
CA SER A 138 1.33 1.41 -55.05
C SER A 138 1.56 0.68 -53.74
N LEU A 139 1.92 -0.61 -53.78
CA LEU A 139 2.27 -1.40 -52.59
C LEU A 139 3.72 -1.14 -52.15
N GLU A 140 4.60 -0.84 -53.11
CA GLU A 140 5.99 -0.47 -52.84
C GLU A 140 6.12 0.85 -52.07
N LEU A 141 5.16 1.78 -52.18
CA LEU A 141 5.14 3.02 -51.39
C LEU A 141 4.97 2.77 -49.88
N LEU A 142 4.25 1.72 -49.49
CA LEU A 142 3.96 1.39 -48.09
C LEU A 142 4.86 0.25 -47.57
N ASP A 143 5.83 -0.18 -48.38
CA ASP A 143 6.78 -1.23 -48.02
C ASP A 143 7.89 -0.65 -47.12
N PRO A 144 8.19 -1.25 -45.96
CA PRO A 144 9.25 -0.79 -45.05
C PRO A 144 10.67 -0.85 -45.64
N GLN A 145 10.86 -1.53 -46.77
CA GLN A 145 12.14 -1.60 -47.50
C GLN A 145 12.22 -0.59 -48.66
N SER A 146 11.17 0.18 -48.90
CA SER A 146 11.10 1.14 -49.99
C SER A 146 11.96 2.38 -49.74
N PRO A 147 12.65 2.91 -50.76
CA PRO A 147 13.36 4.19 -50.66
C PRO A 147 12.42 5.41 -50.53
N ARG A 148 11.10 5.23 -50.70
CA ARG A 148 10.06 6.24 -50.46
C ARG A 148 9.29 5.84 -49.20
N ASP A 149 9.76 6.36 -48.08
CA ASP A 149 9.52 5.83 -46.75
C ASP A 149 8.21 6.32 -46.10
N LEU A 150 7.05 5.99 -46.70
CA LEU A 150 5.75 6.31 -46.10
C LEU A 150 5.43 5.41 -44.89
N TYR A 151 5.98 4.19 -44.84
CA TYR A 151 5.80 3.28 -43.71
C TYR A 151 6.32 3.89 -42.41
N TRP A 152 7.62 4.24 -42.35
CA TRP A 152 8.20 4.81 -41.13
C TRP A 152 7.66 6.21 -40.85
N THR A 153 7.42 7.00 -41.89
CA THR A 153 6.79 8.32 -41.74
C THR A 153 5.43 8.24 -41.04
N THR A 154 4.57 7.31 -41.45
CA THR A 154 3.24 7.14 -40.86
C THR A 154 3.34 6.73 -39.38
N LEU A 155 4.20 5.77 -39.06
CA LEU A 155 4.40 5.33 -37.67
C LEU A 155 4.98 6.44 -36.79
N ILE A 156 5.95 7.20 -37.30
CA ILE A 156 6.58 8.30 -36.56
C ILE A 156 5.56 9.41 -36.28
N VAL A 157 4.74 9.82 -37.25
CA VAL A 157 3.70 10.85 -37.05
C VAL A 157 2.70 10.41 -35.97
N LEU A 158 2.22 9.17 -36.04
CA LEU A 158 1.28 8.63 -35.04
C LEU A 158 1.91 8.49 -33.65
N THR A 159 3.21 8.15 -33.58
CA THR A 159 3.93 8.02 -32.30
C THR A 159 4.22 9.39 -31.68
N VAL A 160 4.70 10.36 -32.48
CA VAL A 160 4.96 11.74 -32.02
C VAL A 160 3.68 12.38 -31.50
N SER A 161 2.54 12.18 -32.17
CA SER A 161 1.26 12.72 -31.68
C SER A 161 0.87 12.14 -30.32
N ALA A 162 1.10 10.84 -30.07
CA ALA A 162 0.89 10.22 -28.76
C ALA A 162 1.84 10.80 -27.69
N LEU A 163 3.13 10.97 -28.01
CA LEU A 163 4.11 11.57 -27.10
C LEU A 163 3.76 13.02 -26.73
N LEU A 164 3.37 13.83 -27.71
CA LEU A 164 2.92 15.20 -27.48
C LEU A 164 1.68 15.25 -26.59
N PHE A 165 0.74 14.31 -26.78
CA PHE A 165 -0.44 14.19 -25.93
C PHE A 165 -0.07 13.78 -24.49
N ILE A 166 0.87 12.84 -24.30
CA ILE A 166 1.36 12.44 -22.97
C ILE A 166 2.04 13.63 -22.27
N VAL A 167 2.90 14.38 -22.97
CA VAL A 167 3.56 15.59 -22.44
C VAL A 167 2.54 16.64 -22.04
N TRP A 168 1.52 16.88 -22.88
CA TRP A 168 0.44 17.80 -22.58
C TRP A 168 -0.37 17.36 -21.36
N LYS A 169 -0.79 16.08 -21.31
CA LYS A 169 -1.57 15.51 -20.20
C LYS A 169 -0.79 15.51 -18.87
N ALA A 170 0.53 15.27 -18.92
CA ALA A 170 1.42 15.32 -17.76
C ALA A 170 1.48 16.69 -17.07
N ARG A 171 1.16 17.78 -17.78
CA ARG A 171 1.06 19.11 -17.15
C ARG A 171 -0.08 19.21 -16.15
N PHE A 172 -1.06 18.33 -16.20
CA PHE A 172 -2.24 18.34 -15.32
C PHE A 172 -2.17 17.30 -14.19
N ALA A 173 -1.06 16.56 -14.06
CA ALA A 173 -0.85 15.61 -12.97
C ALA A 173 -0.67 16.33 -11.61
N VAL A 174 -1.04 15.66 -10.52
CA VAL A 174 -0.93 16.17 -9.13
C VAL A 174 0.53 16.55 -8.81
N VAL A 175 0.75 17.58 -7.99
CA VAL A 175 2.07 18.20 -7.74
C VAL A 175 3.17 17.19 -7.37
N ASN A 176 2.85 16.18 -6.53
CA ASN A 176 3.82 15.15 -6.11
C ASN A 176 4.12 14.11 -7.21
N GLU A 177 3.22 13.92 -8.17
CA GLU A 177 3.32 12.95 -9.27
C GLU A 177 3.99 13.58 -10.51
N ARG A 178 3.80 14.89 -10.70
CA ARG A 178 4.28 15.66 -11.85
C ARG A 178 5.79 15.55 -12.09
N ARG A 179 6.59 15.53 -11.02
CA ARG A 179 8.06 15.38 -11.12
C ARG A 179 8.45 13.97 -11.58
N ARG A 180 7.80 12.94 -11.04
CA ARG A 180 8.08 11.53 -11.34
C ARG A 180 7.67 11.18 -12.78
N VAL A 181 6.44 11.56 -13.15
CA VAL A 181 5.92 11.44 -14.51
C VAL A 181 6.77 12.26 -15.48
N GLY A 182 7.21 13.45 -15.09
CA GLY A 182 8.07 14.32 -15.91
C GLY A 182 9.40 13.68 -16.29
N VAL A 183 10.08 13.01 -15.35
CA VAL A 183 11.36 12.30 -15.62
C VAL A 183 11.16 11.15 -16.60
N PHE A 184 10.11 10.35 -16.39
CA PHE A 184 9.78 9.23 -17.28
C PHE A 184 9.47 9.71 -18.71
N VAL A 185 8.61 10.72 -18.85
CA VAL A 185 8.23 11.29 -20.16
C VAL A 185 9.44 11.93 -20.85
N ALA A 186 10.30 12.63 -20.10
CA ALA A 186 11.53 13.19 -20.64
C ALA A 186 12.47 12.09 -21.18
N GLY A 187 12.61 10.97 -20.46
CA GLY A 187 13.38 9.81 -20.92
C GLY A 187 12.83 9.21 -22.22
N LEU A 188 11.50 9.01 -22.29
CA LEU A 188 10.85 8.48 -23.49
C LEU A 188 11.04 9.38 -24.72
N VAL A 189 10.88 10.70 -24.56
CA VAL A 189 11.08 11.68 -25.64
C VAL A 189 12.55 11.78 -26.02
N ALA A 190 13.46 11.92 -25.06
CA ALA A 190 14.90 12.06 -25.33
C ALA A 190 15.48 10.81 -26.02
N GLY A 191 15.03 9.61 -25.65
CA GLY A 191 15.47 8.36 -26.25
C GLY A 191 14.92 8.12 -27.66
N SER A 192 13.70 8.59 -27.97
CA SER A 192 13.03 8.34 -29.26
C SER A 192 13.30 9.43 -30.31
N LEU A 193 13.51 10.68 -29.88
CA LEU A 193 13.64 11.83 -30.78
C LEU A 193 14.78 11.70 -31.81
N PRO A 194 16.01 11.27 -31.47
CA PRO A 194 17.08 11.15 -32.46
C PRO A 194 16.75 10.14 -33.56
N ALA A 195 16.14 9.00 -33.21
CA ALA A 195 15.72 8.00 -34.17
C ALA A 195 14.67 8.56 -35.13
N MET A 196 13.63 9.21 -34.58
CA MET A 196 12.57 9.83 -35.38
C MET A 196 13.11 10.92 -36.32
N VAL A 197 13.98 11.80 -35.84
CA VAL A 197 14.56 12.89 -36.65
C VAL A 197 15.44 12.34 -37.75
N ILE A 198 16.33 11.40 -37.45
CA ILE A 198 17.24 10.80 -38.44
C ILE A 198 16.42 10.09 -39.53
N THR A 199 15.43 9.27 -39.14
CA THR A 199 14.58 8.54 -40.09
C THR A 199 13.76 9.51 -40.96
N GLN A 200 13.18 10.56 -40.40
CA GLN A 200 12.43 11.55 -41.19
C GLN A 200 13.32 12.36 -42.13
N LEU A 201 14.53 12.75 -41.71
CA LEU A 201 15.46 13.46 -42.57
C LEU A 201 15.98 12.56 -43.70
N GLU A 202 16.23 11.27 -43.44
CA GLU A 202 16.59 10.30 -44.46
C GLU A 202 15.45 10.09 -45.49
N ALA A 203 14.21 10.08 -45.01
CA ALA A 203 13.02 9.98 -45.85
C ALA A 203 12.77 11.21 -46.72
N LEU A 204 12.86 12.42 -46.15
CA LEU A 204 12.41 13.67 -46.77
C LEU A 204 13.51 14.49 -47.46
N VAL A 205 14.78 14.30 -47.10
CA VAL A 205 15.88 15.16 -47.57
C VAL A 205 16.92 14.32 -48.34
N PRO A 206 16.88 14.32 -49.68
CA PRO A 206 17.80 13.51 -50.51
C PRO A 206 19.28 13.77 -50.21
N ALA A 207 19.67 15.05 -50.04
CA ALA A 207 21.04 15.43 -49.70
C ALA A 207 21.51 14.87 -48.34
N PHE A 208 20.58 14.71 -47.38
CA PHE A 208 20.88 14.12 -46.08
C PHE A 208 21.04 12.59 -46.18
N ARG A 209 20.17 11.94 -46.98
CA ARG A 209 20.27 10.51 -47.28
C ARG A 209 21.62 10.15 -47.90
N GLU A 210 22.08 10.92 -48.88
CA GLU A 210 23.40 10.72 -49.50
C GLU A 210 24.54 10.93 -48.49
N ARG A 211 24.42 11.92 -47.60
CA ARG A 211 25.41 12.17 -46.54
C ARG A 211 25.46 11.03 -45.53
N ILE A 212 24.32 10.54 -45.05
CA ILE A 212 24.26 9.41 -44.12
C ILE A 212 24.62 8.08 -44.78
N ALA A 213 24.49 7.95 -46.11
CA ALA A 213 24.93 6.75 -46.82
C ALA A 213 26.46 6.53 -46.74
N GLN A 214 27.24 7.59 -46.46
CA GLN A 214 28.69 7.48 -46.26
C GLN A 214 29.02 6.57 -45.06
N PRO A 215 30.01 5.67 -45.15
CA PRO A 215 30.27 4.66 -44.12
C PRO A 215 30.47 5.23 -42.71
N ASP A 216 31.23 6.32 -42.57
CA ASP A 216 31.55 6.93 -41.28
C ASP A 216 30.34 7.66 -40.68
N ALA A 217 29.61 8.41 -41.50
CA ALA A 217 28.39 9.12 -41.09
C ALA A 217 27.28 8.14 -40.68
N ARG A 218 27.13 7.04 -41.44
CA ARG A 218 26.18 5.96 -41.11
C ARG A 218 26.52 5.34 -39.76
N TRP A 219 27.79 5.03 -39.53
CA TRP A 219 28.23 4.43 -38.28
C TRP A 219 27.99 5.33 -37.07
N LEU A 220 28.35 6.61 -37.18
CA LEU A 220 28.16 7.59 -36.10
C LEU A 220 26.67 7.79 -35.79
N SER A 221 25.83 7.96 -36.82
CA SER A 221 24.38 8.17 -36.64
C SER A 221 23.72 6.96 -35.98
N GLY A 222 24.11 5.74 -36.34
CA GLY A 222 23.59 4.54 -35.69
C GLY A 222 24.06 4.38 -34.25
N ILE A 223 25.32 4.67 -33.91
CA ILE A 223 25.77 4.62 -32.51
C ILE A 223 24.91 5.56 -31.65
N VAL A 224 24.69 6.80 -32.10
CA VAL A 224 23.86 7.77 -31.40
C VAL A 224 22.42 7.26 -31.29
N MET A 225 21.84 6.82 -32.40
CA MET A 225 20.46 6.33 -32.46
C MET A 225 20.23 5.12 -31.54
N TYR A 226 21.06 4.06 -31.65
CA TYR A 226 20.89 2.84 -30.85
C TYR A 226 21.17 3.08 -29.36
N SER A 227 22.15 3.92 -29.02
CA SER A 227 22.42 4.26 -27.61
C SER A 227 21.23 5.01 -26.97
N MET A 228 20.62 5.93 -27.72
CA MET A 228 19.45 6.69 -27.25
C MET A 228 18.20 5.80 -27.18
N LEU A 229 18.00 4.90 -28.15
CA LEU A 229 16.91 3.92 -28.10
C LEU A 229 17.05 2.97 -26.90
N LEU A 230 18.25 2.47 -26.61
CA LEU A 230 18.52 1.62 -25.45
C LEU A 230 18.33 2.34 -24.11
N SER A 231 18.37 3.68 -24.09
CA SER A 231 18.04 4.46 -22.88
C SER A 231 16.56 4.39 -22.51
N ILE A 232 15.66 4.12 -23.47
CA ILE A 232 14.22 4.02 -23.23
C ILE A 232 13.89 2.88 -22.24
N PRO A 233 14.21 1.59 -22.49
CA PRO A 233 13.90 0.52 -21.55
C PRO A 233 14.60 0.70 -20.20
N LEU A 234 15.80 1.29 -20.18
CA LEU A 234 16.52 1.60 -18.93
C LEU A 234 15.78 2.65 -18.09
N THR A 235 15.37 3.76 -18.70
CA THR A 235 14.63 4.83 -18.02
C THR A 235 13.25 4.36 -17.58
N THR A 236 12.57 3.54 -18.38
CA THR A 236 11.29 2.92 -18.02
C THR A 236 11.42 1.97 -16.85
N THR A 237 12.44 1.10 -16.87
CA THR A 237 12.71 0.17 -15.77
C THR A 237 13.01 0.92 -14.47
N TYR A 238 13.83 1.98 -14.54
CA TYR A 238 14.08 2.86 -13.41
C TYR A 238 12.79 3.53 -12.89
N ALA A 239 11.97 4.09 -13.77
CA ALA A 239 10.72 4.77 -13.42
C ALA A 239 9.70 3.84 -12.75
N VAL A 240 9.63 2.57 -13.18
CA VAL A 240 8.77 1.55 -12.57
C VAL A 240 9.28 1.14 -11.19
N ILE A 241 10.59 0.87 -11.07
CA ILE A 241 11.17 0.30 -9.85
C ILE A 241 11.34 1.34 -8.73
N VAL A 242 11.79 2.55 -9.08
CA VAL A 242 12.19 3.59 -8.13
C VAL A 242 11.07 4.60 -7.92
N ASP A 243 10.55 5.17 -9.00
CA ASP A 243 9.58 6.26 -8.93
C ASP A 243 8.12 5.78 -8.81
N GLN A 244 7.87 4.48 -8.99
CA GLN A 244 6.55 3.84 -8.94
C GLN A 244 5.55 4.48 -9.93
N VAL A 245 6.03 4.81 -11.13
CA VAL A 245 5.20 5.45 -12.17
C VAL A 245 4.10 4.51 -12.70
N LEU A 246 4.30 3.19 -12.58
CA LEU A 246 3.32 2.15 -12.92
C LEU A 246 3.25 1.14 -11.77
N ASP A 247 2.06 0.60 -11.49
CA ASP A 247 1.85 -0.34 -10.38
C ASP A 247 2.18 -1.77 -10.82
N VAL A 248 3.46 -2.13 -10.70
CA VAL A 248 4.00 -3.44 -11.09
C VAL A 248 4.42 -4.21 -9.84
N ARG A 249 3.73 -5.31 -9.51
CA ARG A 249 4.09 -6.20 -8.40
C ARG A 249 5.28 -7.07 -8.77
N LEU A 250 6.48 -6.59 -8.46
CA LEU A 250 7.70 -7.41 -8.54
C LEU A 250 7.82 -8.27 -7.28
N VAL A 251 7.60 -9.58 -7.44
CA VAL A 251 7.79 -10.61 -6.38
C VAL A 251 9.24 -10.63 -5.85
N VAL A 252 10.18 -9.99 -6.56
CA VAL A 252 11.62 -9.97 -6.29
C VAL A 252 12.11 -8.51 -6.12
N ARG A 253 11.29 -7.60 -5.57
CA ARG A 253 11.54 -6.13 -5.58
C ARG A 253 12.95 -5.72 -5.11
N ASN A 254 13.45 -6.30 -4.02
CA ASN A 254 14.77 -5.94 -3.48
C ASN A 254 15.94 -6.69 -4.15
N ALA A 255 15.74 -7.95 -4.54
CA ALA A 255 16.77 -8.74 -5.22
C ALA A 255 16.95 -8.32 -6.69
N LEU A 256 15.90 -7.81 -7.36
CA LEU A 256 16.00 -7.17 -8.68
C LEU A 256 16.64 -5.79 -8.58
N GLN A 257 16.33 -4.96 -7.58
CA GLN A 257 17.02 -3.69 -7.35
C GLN A 257 18.50 -3.88 -7.03
N TYR A 258 18.81 -4.87 -6.19
CA TYR A 258 20.17 -5.28 -5.88
C TYR A 258 20.90 -5.80 -7.12
N GLY A 259 20.26 -6.72 -7.85
CA GLY A 259 20.76 -7.27 -9.10
C GLY A 259 21.04 -6.15 -10.10
N LEU A 260 20.09 -5.25 -10.32
CA LEU A 260 20.24 -4.14 -11.25
C LEU A 260 21.38 -3.22 -10.81
N ALA A 261 21.48 -2.85 -9.52
CA ALA A 261 22.55 -2.00 -9.01
C ALA A 261 23.93 -2.67 -9.13
N ARG A 262 24.03 -3.95 -8.77
CA ARG A 262 25.27 -4.74 -8.83
C ARG A 262 25.69 -5.00 -10.26
N TYR A 263 24.79 -5.47 -11.13
CA TYR A 263 25.08 -5.75 -12.53
C TYR A 263 25.30 -4.49 -13.36
N SER A 264 24.64 -3.36 -13.04
CA SER A 264 24.95 -2.06 -13.67
C SER A 264 26.34 -1.57 -13.28
N ALA A 265 26.73 -1.74 -12.01
CA ALA A 265 28.09 -1.43 -11.56
C ALA A 265 29.13 -2.34 -12.25
N VAL A 266 28.85 -3.64 -12.38
CA VAL A 266 29.69 -4.58 -13.13
C VAL A 266 29.79 -4.18 -14.59
N ALA A 267 28.67 -3.86 -15.25
CA ALA A 267 28.64 -3.42 -16.64
C ALA A 267 29.48 -2.15 -16.83
N LEU A 268 29.30 -1.14 -15.97
CA LEU A 268 30.08 0.09 -16.00
C LEU A 268 31.59 -0.16 -15.79
N LEU A 269 31.95 -1.04 -14.85
CA LEU A 269 33.33 -1.45 -14.58
C LEU A 269 33.96 -2.28 -15.71
N SER A 270 33.15 -2.90 -16.57
CA SER A 270 33.60 -3.71 -17.71
C SER A 270 33.65 -2.93 -19.04
N VAL A 271 33.06 -1.73 -19.11
CA VAL A 271 33.17 -0.82 -20.26
C VAL A 271 34.63 -0.57 -20.67
N PRO A 272 35.59 -0.26 -19.78
CA PRO A 272 36.99 -0.03 -20.16
C PRO A 272 37.62 -1.26 -20.81
N LEU A 273 37.33 -2.45 -20.29
CA LEU A 273 37.84 -3.71 -20.84
C LEU A 273 37.28 -3.97 -22.25
N PHE A 274 36.00 -3.67 -22.46
CA PHE A 274 35.35 -3.78 -23.76
C PHE A 274 35.90 -2.76 -24.76
N VAL A 275 36.12 -1.52 -24.32
CA VAL A 275 36.77 -0.47 -25.13
C VAL A 275 38.19 -0.88 -25.51
N ALA A 276 38.98 -1.43 -24.58
CA ALA A 276 40.31 -1.99 -24.91
C ALA A 276 40.22 -3.11 -25.93
N GLY A 277 39.31 -4.08 -25.76
CA GLY A 277 39.10 -5.16 -26.73
C GLY A 277 38.70 -4.63 -28.11
N ALA A 278 37.82 -3.64 -28.17
CA ALA A 278 37.39 -2.99 -29.42
C ALA A 278 38.54 -2.23 -30.10
N VAL A 279 39.40 -1.56 -29.32
CA VAL A 279 40.61 -0.89 -29.81
C VAL A 279 41.59 -1.92 -30.37
N VAL A 280 41.91 -2.97 -29.61
CA VAL A 280 42.80 -4.05 -30.06
C VAL A 280 42.26 -4.71 -31.33
N TYR A 281 40.96 -4.98 -31.40
CA TYR A 281 40.33 -5.55 -32.59
C TYR A 281 40.34 -4.59 -33.81
N ARG A 282 40.17 -3.29 -33.56
CA ARG A 282 40.21 -2.23 -34.58
C ARG A 282 41.61 -2.09 -35.19
N TYR A 283 42.64 -2.25 -34.38
CA TYR A 283 44.05 -2.10 -34.77
C TYR A 283 44.78 -3.45 -34.89
N ARG A 284 44.05 -4.55 -35.09
CA ARG A 284 44.65 -5.91 -35.16
C ARG A 284 45.64 -6.10 -36.32
N GLU A 285 45.52 -5.27 -37.35
CA GLU A 285 46.39 -5.28 -38.54
C GLU A 285 47.61 -4.33 -38.36
N SER A 286 47.63 -3.53 -37.29
CA SER A 286 48.67 -2.54 -37.01
C SER A 286 49.80 -3.16 -36.19
N THR A 287 51.02 -2.69 -36.40
CA THR A 287 52.17 -3.14 -35.61
C THR A 287 52.13 -2.57 -34.20
N LEU A 288 52.70 -3.27 -33.21
CA LEU A 288 52.70 -2.83 -31.81
C LEU A 288 53.33 -1.42 -31.65
N SER A 289 54.35 -1.11 -32.47
CA SER A 289 55.02 0.20 -32.51
C SER A 289 54.12 1.33 -33.01
N GLU A 290 53.22 1.08 -33.96
CA GLU A 290 52.24 2.07 -34.45
C GLU A 290 51.14 2.33 -33.42
N LEU A 291 50.73 1.28 -32.68
CA LEU A 291 49.78 1.42 -31.59
C LEU A 291 50.34 2.29 -30.45
N MET A 292 51.65 2.20 -30.20
CA MET A 292 52.36 2.96 -29.16
C MET A 292 52.73 4.39 -29.58
N THR A 293 52.71 4.74 -30.86
CA THR A 293 53.07 6.09 -31.33
C THR A 293 51.84 6.91 -31.78
N GLY A 294 50.68 6.28 -32.00
CA GLY A 294 49.43 6.94 -32.36
C GLY A 294 48.42 7.16 -31.22
N ASN A 295 47.22 7.63 -31.59
CA ASN A 295 46.08 7.88 -30.67
C ASN A 295 45.57 6.61 -29.92
N GLY A 296 46.10 5.42 -30.21
CA GLY A 296 45.77 4.19 -29.50
C GLY A 296 46.30 4.19 -28.05
N ILE A 297 47.46 4.81 -27.81
CA ILE A 297 48.07 4.85 -26.47
C ILE A 297 47.24 5.65 -25.47
N SER A 298 46.64 6.75 -25.90
CA SER A 298 45.82 7.60 -25.04
C SER A 298 44.53 6.91 -24.65
N VAL A 299 43.92 6.12 -25.55
CA VAL A 299 42.75 5.30 -25.22
C VAL A 299 43.13 4.14 -24.28
N LEU A 300 44.27 3.48 -24.51
CA LEU A 300 44.79 2.43 -23.62
C LEU A 300 45.15 2.98 -22.23
N ALA A 301 45.73 4.18 -22.15
CA ALA A 301 46.03 4.85 -20.89
C ALA A 301 44.75 5.20 -20.11
N VAL A 302 43.73 5.73 -20.79
CA VAL A 302 42.40 5.99 -20.17
C VAL A 302 41.75 4.69 -19.68
N VAL A 303 41.84 3.61 -20.46
CA VAL A 303 41.35 2.29 -20.03
C VAL A 303 42.13 1.76 -18.83
N ALA A 304 43.46 1.88 -18.83
CA ALA A 304 44.31 1.43 -17.72
C ALA A 304 44.03 2.21 -16.43
N ILE A 305 43.83 3.53 -16.52
CA ILE A 305 43.43 4.38 -15.39
C ILE A 305 42.03 3.98 -14.91
N ALA A 306 41.06 3.80 -15.81
CA ALA A 306 39.71 3.37 -15.44
C ALA A 306 39.70 1.98 -14.78
N ALA A 307 40.54 1.04 -15.26
CA ALA A 307 40.71 -0.28 -14.67
C ALA A 307 41.37 -0.21 -13.28
N ALA A 308 42.39 0.63 -13.10
CA ALA A 308 43.05 0.85 -11.81
C ALA A 308 42.12 1.49 -10.78
N VAL A 309 41.31 2.48 -11.20
CA VAL A 309 40.25 3.09 -10.38
C VAL A 309 39.19 2.03 -10.04
N GLY A 310 38.76 1.24 -11.01
CA GLY A 310 37.81 0.15 -10.80
C GLY A 310 38.30 -0.90 -9.81
N ALA A 311 39.56 -1.31 -9.89
CA ALA A 311 40.17 -2.26 -8.96
C ALA A 311 40.32 -1.69 -7.54
N ARG A 312 40.67 -0.40 -7.42
CA ARG A 312 40.88 0.27 -6.12
C ARG A 312 39.58 0.57 -5.39
N TYR A 313 38.55 1.00 -6.11
CA TYR A 313 37.28 1.46 -5.52
C TYR A 313 36.13 0.46 -5.67
N GLY A 314 36.25 -0.53 -6.56
CA GLY A 314 35.24 -1.57 -6.79
C GLY A 314 34.81 -2.30 -5.52
N PRO A 315 35.72 -2.82 -4.69
CA PRO A 315 35.34 -3.50 -3.44
C PRO A 315 34.55 -2.61 -2.47
N ARG A 316 34.88 -1.31 -2.41
CA ARG A 316 34.14 -0.33 -1.60
C ARG A 316 32.77 -0.04 -2.20
N LEU A 317 32.66 0.08 -3.51
CA LEU A 317 31.39 0.28 -4.21
C LEU A 317 30.46 -0.92 -4.00
N PHE A 318 30.94 -2.15 -4.21
CA PHE A 318 30.15 -3.36 -4.01
C PHE A 318 29.75 -3.55 -2.56
N SER A 319 30.65 -3.35 -1.59
CA SER A 319 30.30 -3.43 -0.17
C SER A 319 29.33 -2.33 0.29
N THR A 320 29.35 -1.16 -0.34
CA THR A 320 28.37 -0.09 -0.07
C THR A 320 27.00 -0.43 -0.68
N ILE A 321 26.97 -1.03 -1.88
CA ILE A 321 25.74 -1.54 -2.50
C ILE A 321 25.18 -2.68 -1.63
N ASP A 322 26.01 -3.67 -1.25
CA ASP A 322 25.63 -4.77 -0.37
C ASP A 322 25.10 -4.27 0.98
N ARG A 323 25.79 -3.29 1.62
CA ARG A 323 25.29 -2.67 2.87
C ARG A 323 24.01 -1.88 2.69
N ARG A 324 23.79 -1.26 1.53
CA ARG A 324 22.59 -0.44 1.29
C ARG A 324 21.35 -1.30 1.01
N PHE A 325 21.53 -2.48 0.41
CA PHE A 325 20.45 -3.39 0.05
C PHE A 325 20.23 -4.55 1.04
N PHE A 326 21.26 -4.97 1.80
CA PHE A 326 21.20 -6.10 2.74
C PHE A 326 21.54 -5.72 4.18
N ARG A 327 21.44 -4.43 4.54
CA ARG A 327 21.68 -3.96 5.92
C ARG A 327 20.93 -4.81 6.94
N GLU A 328 19.64 -5.03 6.68
CA GLU A 328 18.75 -5.79 7.56
C GLU A 328 19.14 -7.27 7.68
N GLN A 329 19.59 -7.93 6.61
CA GLN A 329 19.98 -9.35 6.66
C GLN A 329 21.34 -9.57 7.34
N TYR A 330 22.28 -8.66 7.12
CA TYR A 330 23.59 -8.72 7.78
C TYR A 330 23.47 -8.44 9.27
N ASP A 331 22.67 -7.43 9.64
CA ASP A 331 22.38 -7.10 11.03
C ASP A 331 21.62 -8.27 11.69
N ALA A 332 20.62 -8.87 11.02
CA ALA A 332 19.90 -10.04 11.51
C ALA A 332 20.81 -11.23 11.82
N ARG A 333 21.71 -11.59 10.88
CA ARG A 333 22.64 -12.71 11.06
C ARG A 333 23.57 -12.49 12.24
N ARG A 334 24.09 -11.28 12.39
CA ARG A 334 24.96 -10.92 13.51
C ARG A 334 24.22 -10.98 14.84
N ILE A 335 23.02 -10.40 14.91
CA ILE A 335 22.18 -10.41 16.13
C ILE A 335 21.84 -11.85 16.54
N LEU A 336 21.39 -12.69 15.60
CA LEU A 336 21.05 -14.10 15.90
C LEU A 336 22.27 -14.93 16.30
N SER A 337 23.45 -14.67 15.72
CA SER A 337 24.68 -15.38 16.11
C SER A 337 25.16 -14.97 17.51
N ASP A 338 25.08 -13.67 17.84
CA ASP A 338 25.42 -13.14 19.18
C ASP A 338 24.40 -13.59 20.25
N LEU A 339 23.18 -13.94 19.84
CA LEU A 339 22.12 -14.43 20.72
C LEU A 339 22.40 -15.85 21.26
N ILE A 340 23.04 -16.71 20.49
CA ILE A 340 23.35 -18.12 20.86
C ILE A 340 24.09 -18.23 22.20
N PRO A 341 25.24 -17.55 22.44
CA PRO A 341 25.94 -17.63 23.72
C PRO A 341 25.22 -16.90 24.85
N ARG A 342 24.33 -15.94 24.55
CA ARG A 342 23.56 -15.17 25.55
C ARG A 342 22.35 -15.96 26.06
N SER A 343 21.64 -16.68 25.19
CA SER A 343 20.50 -17.52 25.58
C SER A 343 20.94 -18.62 26.55
N GLY A 344 22.11 -19.22 26.34
CA GLY A 344 22.71 -20.22 27.24
C GLY A 344 23.04 -19.71 28.66
N ARG A 345 23.05 -18.39 28.90
CA ARG A 345 23.41 -17.77 30.19
C ARG A 345 22.21 -17.21 30.96
N ALA A 346 21.00 -17.34 30.43
CA ALA A 346 19.79 -16.83 31.08
C ALA A 346 19.58 -17.50 32.46
N ARG A 347 19.19 -16.70 33.46
CA ARG A 347 19.05 -17.14 34.86
C ARG A 347 17.61 -17.41 35.27
N SER A 348 16.63 -16.98 34.47
CA SER A 348 15.21 -17.28 34.65
C SER A 348 14.50 -17.52 33.31
N MET A 349 13.33 -18.15 33.37
CA MET A 349 12.50 -18.40 32.17
C MET A 349 12.01 -17.08 31.56
N ASP A 350 11.66 -16.09 32.40
CA ASP A 350 11.22 -14.77 31.95
C ASP A 350 12.37 -13.99 31.27
N GLU A 351 13.59 -14.11 31.79
CA GLU A 351 14.78 -13.49 31.18
C GLU A 351 15.06 -14.13 29.81
N LEU A 352 14.98 -15.46 29.71
CA LEU A 352 15.16 -16.17 28.44
C LEU A 352 14.07 -15.79 27.42
N ALA A 353 12.80 -15.73 27.85
CA ALA A 353 11.68 -15.36 27.01
C ALA A 353 11.77 -13.90 26.52
N ALA A 354 12.13 -12.97 27.40
CA ALA A 354 12.31 -11.56 27.06
C ALA A 354 13.50 -11.37 26.10
N LEU A 355 14.62 -12.05 26.36
CA LEU A 355 15.83 -11.98 25.53
C LEU A 355 15.56 -12.52 24.12
N LEU A 356 14.98 -13.72 24.00
CA LEU A 356 14.69 -14.33 22.70
C LEU A 356 13.65 -13.51 21.93
N THR A 357 12.57 -13.09 22.58
CA THR A 357 11.52 -12.28 21.96
C THR A 357 12.07 -10.95 21.44
N ALA A 358 12.85 -10.23 22.23
CA ALA A 358 13.38 -8.92 21.85
C ALA A 358 14.44 -9.01 20.73
N GLU A 359 15.42 -9.90 20.86
CA GLU A 359 16.54 -9.98 19.94
C GLU A 359 16.12 -10.62 18.61
N VAL A 360 15.21 -11.59 18.61
CA VAL A 360 14.66 -12.19 17.38
C VAL A 360 13.69 -11.23 16.67
N ASP A 361 12.87 -10.44 17.39
CA ASP A 361 12.08 -9.36 16.75
C ASP A 361 12.97 -8.24 16.20
N HIS A 362 14.06 -7.92 16.90
CA HIS A 362 15.04 -6.95 16.41
C HIS A 362 15.77 -7.43 15.15
N ALA A 363 16.13 -8.72 15.09
CA ALA A 363 16.82 -9.32 13.95
C ALA A 363 15.90 -9.54 12.75
N LEU A 364 14.71 -10.13 12.96
CA LEU A 364 13.86 -10.62 11.87
C LEU A 364 12.60 -9.78 11.62
N HIS A 365 12.35 -8.78 12.46
CA HIS A 365 11.20 -7.87 12.37
C HIS A 365 9.90 -8.62 12.13
N VAL A 366 9.50 -9.50 13.06
CA VAL A 366 8.33 -10.35 12.90
C VAL A 366 7.06 -9.66 13.41
N HIS A 367 5.91 -10.10 12.91
CA HIS A 367 4.61 -9.57 13.34
C HIS A 367 4.17 -10.11 14.70
N SER A 368 4.58 -11.33 15.02
CA SER A 368 4.36 -11.97 16.31
C SER A 368 5.54 -12.88 16.63
N ILE A 369 5.83 -13.01 17.92
CA ILE A 369 6.83 -13.95 18.44
C ILE A 369 6.43 -14.33 19.86
N ALA A 370 6.55 -15.62 20.20
CA ALA A 370 6.35 -16.10 21.55
C ALA A 370 7.21 -17.33 21.82
N LEU A 371 7.83 -17.35 23.00
CA LEU A 371 8.49 -18.54 23.54
C LEU A 371 7.48 -19.30 24.39
N PHE A 372 7.36 -20.60 24.15
CA PHE A 372 6.57 -21.51 24.96
C PHE A 372 7.52 -22.49 25.66
N ALA A 373 7.30 -22.69 26.96
CA ALA A 373 8.04 -23.63 27.78
C ALA A 373 7.08 -24.64 28.39
N ILE A 374 7.57 -25.85 28.66
CA ILE A 374 6.78 -26.86 29.35
C ILE A 374 6.49 -26.40 30.79
N ASN A 375 5.22 -26.53 31.18
CA ASN A 375 4.75 -26.44 32.55
C ASN A 375 4.50 -27.88 33.06
N PRO A 376 5.40 -28.46 33.85
CA PRO A 376 5.33 -29.87 34.26
C PRO A 376 4.08 -30.31 35.04
N PRO A 377 3.45 -29.49 35.91
CA PRO A 377 2.22 -29.87 36.61
C PRO A 377 1.06 -30.22 35.69
N ASP A 378 0.91 -29.47 34.59
CA ASP A 378 -0.25 -29.56 33.68
C ASP A 378 0.12 -30.14 32.31
N ASN A 379 1.36 -30.59 32.14
CA ASN A 379 1.95 -31.11 30.89
C ASN A 379 1.56 -30.30 29.64
N SER A 380 1.58 -28.98 29.78
CA SER A 380 1.20 -28.02 28.74
C SER A 380 2.35 -27.06 28.45
N LEU A 381 2.38 -26.56 27.22
CA LEU A 381 3.32 -25.55 26.76
C LEU A 381 2.69 -24.18 27.01
N VAL A 382 3.33 -23.40 27.88
CA VAL A 382 2.84 -22.11 28.37
C VAL A 382 3.83 -21.03 27.96
N ALA A 383 3.33 -19.89 27.49
CA ALA A 383 4.16 -18.71 27.27
C ALA A 383 4.41 -18.02 28.62
N PRO A 384 5.67 -17.79 29.05
CA PRO A 384 5.96 -17.15 30.34
C PRO A 384 5.33 -15.77 30.52
N ASP A 385 5.08 -15.06 29.41
CA ASP A 385 4.44 -13.75 29.39
C ASP A 385 2.90 -13.78 29.52
N GLY A 386 2.30 -14.98 29.55
CA GLY A 386 0.85 -15.18 29.67
C GLY A 386 0.01 -14.68 28.50
N ARG A 387 0.63 -14.23 27.40
CA ARG A 387 -0.08 -13.60 26.26
C ARG A 387 -0.81 -14.59 25.37
N MET A 388 -0.41 -15.86 25.44
CA MET A 388 -0.93 -16.94 24.61
C MET A 388 -1.50 -18.05 25.47
N ARG A 389 -2.64 -18.60 25.05
CA ARG A 389 -3.26 -19.72 25.74
C ARG A 389 -2.34 -20.95 25.77
N PRO A 390 -2.33 -21.72 26.88
CA PRO A 390 -1.55 -22.95 26.96
C PRO A 390 -1.91 -23.94 25.84
N LEU A 391 -0.90 -24.58 25.26
CA LEU A 391 -1.08 -25.68 24.32
C LEU A 391 -0.74 -26.99 25.04
N ARG A 392 -1.73 -27.86 25.27
CA ARG A 392 -1.45 -29.16 25.89
C ARG A 392 -0.57 -30.01 24.97
N ARG A 393 0.35 -30.81 25.53
CA ARG A 393 1.28 -31.64 24.73
C ARG A 393 0.61 -32.81 24.00
N ASP A 394 -0.59 -33.19 24.39
CA ASP A 394 -1.37 -34.26 23.76
C ASP A 394 -2.12 -33.81 22.50
N THR A 395 -2.08 -32.52 22.14
CA THR A 395 -2.72 -32.06 20.92
C THR A 395 -1.96 -32.51 19.67
N PRO A 396 -2.65 -32.82 18.55
CA PRO A 396 -2.01 -33.20 17.30
C PRO A 396 -0.96 -32.20 16.81
N LEU A 397 -1.17 -30.90 17.02
CA LEU A 397 -0.19 -29.87 16.69
C LEU A 397 1.08 -29.96 17.55
N ALA A 398 0.94 -30.16 18.86
CA ALA A 398 2.09 -30.28 19.76
C ALA A 398 2.91 -31.55 19.46
N VAL A 399 2.24 -32.66 19.15
CA VAL A 399 2.88 -33.92 18.73
C VAL A 399 3.58 -33.76 17.38
N LEU A 400 2.95 -33.08 16.41
CA LEU A 400 3.51 -32.84 15.09
C LEU A 400 4.78 -31.99 15.14
N VAL A 401 4.79 -30.94 15.96
CA VAL A 401 5.98 -30.12 16.19
C VAL A 401 7.02 -30.91 16.98
N GLY A 402 6.56 -31.72 17.93
CA GLY A 402 7.44 -32.43 18.84
C GLY A 402 8.24 -33.58 18.22
N GLY A 403 7.75 -34.17 17.14
CA GLY A 403 8.46 -35.20 16.37
C GLY A 403 9.51 -34.67 15.40
N ARG A 404 9.78 -33.36 15.37
CA ARG A 404 10.62 -32.71 14.35
C ARG A 404 11.83 -32.03 14.96
N THR A 405 12.95 -32.09 14.23
CA THR A 405 14.16 -31.30 14.52
C THR A 405 14.23 -30.04 13.65
N ASP A 406 13.41 -29.95 12.60
CA ASP A 406 13.34 -28.83 11.67
C ASP A 406 12.13 -27.92 11.95
N PRO A 407 12.23 -26.61 11.64
CA PRO A 407 11.11 -25.69 11.83
C PRO A 407 9.90 -26.08 11.00
N LEU A 408 8.74 -26.17 11.64
CA LEU A 408 7.47 -26.43 10.97
C LEU A 408 6.94 -25.13 10.36
N GLN A 409 6.86 -25.09 9.04
CA GLN A 409 6.25 -23.96 8.31
C GLN A 409 4.72 -24.12 8.25
N ILE A 410 4.00 -23.07 8.61
CA ILE A 410 2.55 -23.07 8.69
C ILE A 410 1.95 -22.36 7.47
N ASP A 411 1.52 -23.15 6.48
CA ASP A 411 0.65 -22.69 5.41
C ASP A 411 -0.77 -23.25 5.61
N LEU A 412 -1.72 -22.39 5.97
CA LEU A 412 -3.12 -22.76 6.18
C LEU A 412 -3.82 -23.27 4.91
N ARG A 413 -3.18 -23.17 3.74
CA ARG A 413 -3.64 -23.78 2.49
C ARG A 413 -3.24 -25.25 2.36
N ASP A 414 -2.31 -25.74 3.18
CA ASP A 414 -1.87 -27.12 3.17
C ASP A 414 -3.01 -28.06 3.61
N ALA A 415 -3.17 -29.19 2.90
CA ALA A 415 -4.19 -30.18 3.18
C ALA A 415 -3.96 -30.89 4.52
N ALA A 416 -2.71 -31.02 4.97
CA ALA A 416 -2.37 -31.65 6.24
C ALA A 416 -2.78 -30.79 7.45
N LEU A 417 -2.52 -29.48 7.39
CA LEU A 417 -2.86 -28.54 8.47
C LEU A 417 -4.37 -28.24 8.54
N ARG A 418 -5.12 -28.44 7.45
CA ARG A 418 -6.60 -28.39 7.46
C ARG A 418 -7.26 -29.51 8.27
N ARG A 419 -6.57 -30.63 8.48
CA ARG A 419 -7.07 -31.77 9.28
C ARG A 419 -6.85 -31.60 10.78
N LEU A 420 -6.16 -30.54 11.21
CA LEU A 420 -5.98 -30.25 12.63
C LEU A 420 -7.31 -29.92 13.32
N PRO A 421 -7.48 -30.33 14.60
CA PRO A 421 -8.62 -29.92 15.41
C PRO A 421 -8.82 -28.41 15.41
N GLU A 422 -10.06 -27.97 15.56
CA GLU A 422 -10.39 -26.54 15.57
C GLU A 422 -9.64 -25.78 16.67
N SER A 423 -9.42 -26.39 17.83
CA SER A 423 -8.61 -25.84 18.93
C SER A 423 -7.16 -25.53 18.51
N ASP A 424 -6.55 -26.37 17.69
CA ASP A 424 -5.15 -26.23 17.28
C ASP A 424 -5.02 -25.19 16.16
N ARG A 425 -5.99 -25.19 15.23
CA ARG A 425 -6.07 -24.17 14.18
C ARG A 425 -6.29 -22.78 14.75
N LEU A 426 -7.20 -22.65 15.71
CA LEU A 426 -7.42 -21.40 16.43
C LEU A 426 -6.16 -20.96 17.20
N TRP A 427 -5.35 -21.89 17.71
CA TRP A 427 -4.14 -21.55 18.46
C TRP A 427 -3.07 -20.94 17.54
N LEU A 428 -2.91 -21.52 16.35
CA LEU A 428 -2.03 -20.98 15.30
C LEU A 428 -2.48 -19.59 14.82
N VAL A 429 -3.79 -19.38 14.69
CA VAL A 429 -4.38 -18.10 14.26
C VAL A 429 -4.25 -17.04 15.34
N ASP A 430 -4.52 -17.37 16.61
CA ASP A 430 -4.40 -16.45 17.75
C ASP A 430 -2.96 -15.93 17.88
N GLY A 431 -1.98 -16.81 17.72
CA GLY A 431 -0.56 -16.45 17.76
C GLY A 431 -0.03 -15.84 16.46
N GLY A 432 -0.80 -15.92 15.36
CA GLY A 432 -0.38 -15.49 14.04
C GLY A 432 0.88 -16.19 13.53
N PHE A 433 1.13 -17.42 13.98
CA PHE A 433 2.40 -18.11 13.72
C PHE A 433 2.47 -18.68 12.31
N ARG A 434 3.62 -18.46 11.67
CA ARG A 434 3.96 -18.93 10.32
C ARG A 434 5.15 -19.88 10.33
N LEU A 435 5.91 -19.89 11.41
CA LEU A 435 7.03 -20.78 11.64
C LEU A 435 7.01 -21.20 13.12
N LEU A 436 7.03 -22.50 13.39
CA LEU A 436 7.21 -23.06 14.74
C LEU A 436 8.57 -23.74 14.80
N VAL A 437 9.42 -23.33 15.74
CA VAL A 437 10.77 -23.88 15.95
C VAL A 437 10.76 -24.66 17.26
N PRO A 438 10.96 -25.98 17.26
CA PRO A 438 10.96 -26.78 18.49
C PRO A 438 12.21 -26.50 19.35
N LEU A 439 12.06 -26.43 20.68
CA LEU A 439 13.16 -26.43 21.64
C LEU A 439 13.28 -27.83 22.25
N MET A 440 14.41 -28.47 22.01
CA MET A 440 14.65 -29.86 22.39
C MET A 440 15.50 -29.94 23.67
N ALA A 441 15.20 -30.90 24.53
CA ALA A 441 16.02 -31.29 25.67
C ALA A 441 17.13 -32.25 25.24
N SER A 442 18.08 -32.46 26.16
CA SER A 442 19.18 -33.41 26.01
C SER A 442 18.71 -34.86 25.76
N ASP A 443 17.53 -35.23 26.25
CA ASP A 443 16.90 -36.55 26.06
C ASP A 443 16.12 -36.69 24.73
N GLY A 444 16.09 -35.64 23.91
CA GLY A 444 15.32 -35.61 22.66
C GLY A 444 13.85 -35.25 22.83
N GLY A 445 13.40 -34.90 24.03
CA GLY A 445 12.04 -34.42 24.31
C GLY A 445 11.85 -32.93 24.03
N VAL A 446 10.61 -32.49 23.77
CA VAL A 446 10.32 -31.09 23.35
C VAL A 446 9.99 -30.21 24.53
N ILE A 447 10.99 -29.67 25.20
CA ILE A 447 10.82 -28.82 26.40
C ILE A 447 10.22 -27.45 26.14
N GLY A 448 10.16 -27.01 24.88
CA GLY A 448 9.53 -25.75 24.50
C GLY A 448 9.31 -25.64 22.99
N MET A 449 8.75 -24.51 22.57
CA MET A 449 8.73 -24.12 21.16
C MET A 449 8.82 -22.60 21.03
N LEU A 450 9.39 -22.13 19.93
CA LEU A 450 9.42 -20.72 19.55
C LEU A 450 8.48 -20.53 18.36
N GLY A 451 7.41 -19.77 18.56
CA GLY A 451 6.49 -19.40 17.48
C GLY A 451 6.88 -18.05 16.89
N LEU A 452 6.99 -17.98 15.56
CA LEU A 452 7.25 -16.75 14.81
C LEU A 452 6.17 -16.51 13.77
N GLY A 453 5.66 -15.29 13.68
CA GLY A 453 4.75 -14.82 12.64
C GLY A 453 5.46 -14.42 11.35
N GLU A 454 4.70 -13.86 10.40
CA GLU A 454 5.26 -13.29 9.17
C GLU A 454 6.29 -12.18 9.47
N LYS A 455 7.32 -12.05 8.62
CA LYS A 455 8.22 -10.89 8.66
C LYS A 455 7.45 -9.64 8.21
N ARG A 456 7.65 -8.50 8.86
CA ARG A 456 7.10 -7.17 8.47
C ARG A 456 7.52 -6.73 7.07
N SER A 457 8.59 -7.32 6.54
CA SER A 457 9.07 -7.14 5.17
C SER A 457 8.23 -7.90 4.11
N ASP A 458 7.26 -8.72 4.53
CA ASP A 458 6.48 -9.66 3.71
C ASP A 458 7.32 -10.71 2.96
N LEU A 459 8.62 -10.84 3.29
CA LEU A 459 9.51 -11.86 2.74
C LEU A 459 9.41 -13.17 3.54
N PRO A 460 9.48 -14.35 2.88
CA PRO A 460 9.54 -15.63 3.58
C PRO A 460 10.85 -15.77 4.38
N PHE A 461 10.82 -16.61 5.42
CA PHE A 461 12.03 -16.98 6.15
C PHE A 461 13.01 -17.70 5.23
N SER A 462 14.25 -17.21 5.15
CA SER A 462 15.27 -17.81 4.31
C SER A 462 15.73 -19.16 4.87
N VAL A 463 16.44 -19.95 4.05
CA VAL A 463 17.09 -21.19 4.51
C VAL A 463 18.09 -20.90 5.63
N GLU A 464 18.81 -19.77 5.53
CA GLU A 464 19.82 -19.37 6.52
C GLU A 464 19.19 -18.88 7.83
N ASP A 465 18.08 -18.10 7.77
CA ASP A 465 17.34 -17.70 8.98
C ASP A 465 16.86 -18.90 9.78
N ARG A 466 16.30 -19.90 9.09
CA ARG A 466 15.79 -21.12 9.72
C ARG A 466 16.91 -21.90 10.40
N ARG A 467 18.09 -21.99 9.75
CA ARG A 467 19.27 -22.64 10.34
C ARG A 467 19.73 -21.92 11.60
N LEU A 468 19.87 -20.59 11.57
CA LEU A 468 20.28 -19.81 12.73
C LEU A 468 19.24 -19.87 13.87
N LEU A 469 17.96 -19.87 13.54
CA LEU A 469 16.89 -20.05 14.53
C LEU A 469 16.92 -21.44 15.19
N CYS A 470 17.27 -22.50 14.45
CA CYS A 470 17.53 -23.82 15.03
C CYS A 470 18.71 -23.79 16.01
N ASP A 471 19.82 -23.13 15.65
CA ASP A 471 20.98 -23.01 16.52
C ASP A 471 20.64 -22.23 17.81
N VAL A 472 19.85 -21.15 17.70
CA VAL A 472 19.32 -20.40 18.84
C VAL A 472 18.40 -21.25 19.70
N ALA A 473 17.49 -22.01 19.08
CA ALA A 473 16.54 -22.89 19.77
C ALA A 473 17.23 -24.04 20.52
N ALA A 474 18.30 -24.60 19.96
CA ALA A 474 19.11 -25.63 20.63
C ALA A 474 19.79 -25.08 21.90
N SER A 475 20.41 -23.89 21.81
CA SER A 475 21.02 -23.23 22.98
C SER A 475 19.98 -22.84 24.02
N ALA A 476 18.83 -22.30 23.58
CA ALA A 476 17.71 -21.96 24.46
C ALA A 476 17.08 -23.17 25.14
N GLY A 477 17.00 -24.31 24.45
CA GLY A 477 16.50 -25.56 25.01
C GLY A 477 17.37 -26.01 26.19
N LEU A 478 18.69 -26.09 26.00
CA LEU A 478 19.62 -26.43 27.07
C LEU A 478 19.53 -25.49 28.28
N ALA A 479 19.35 -24.18 28.03
CA ALA A 479 19.13 -23.20 29.10
C ALA A 479 17.82 -23.47 29.86
N LEU A 480 16.73 -23.73 29.13
CA LEU A 480 15.42 -23.98 29.70
C LEU A 480 15.41 -25.27 30.55
N GLU A 481 16.08 -26.34 30.10
CA GLU A 481 16.23 -27.59 30.85
C GLU A 481 16.94 -27.38 32.20
N ASN A 482 18.04 -26.62 32.19
CA ASN A 482 18.77 -26.26 33.40
C ASN A 482 17.95 -25.41 34.38
N LEU A 483 17.13 -24.50 33.86
CA LEU A 483 16.26 -23.65 34.67
C LEU A 483 15.14 -24.47 35.34
N LEU A 484 14.49 -25.35 34.57
CA LEU A 484 13.46 -26.24 35.08
C LEU A 484 14.00 -27.16 36.18
N ALA A 485 15.16 -27.78 35.97
CA ALA A 485 15.80 -28.65 36.97
C ALA A 485 16.07 -27.95 38.33
N ARG A 486 16.41 -26.65 38.31
CA ARG A 486 16.63 -25.84 39.52
C ARG A 486 15.35 -25.56 40.28
N THR A 487 14.27 -25.21 39.59
CA THR A 487 12.96 -24.97 40.20
C THR A 487 12.41 -26.20 40.92
N PHE A 488 12.66 -27.41 40.40
CA PHE A 488 12.23 -28.65 41.05
C PHE A 488 13.12 -29.06 42.22
N SER A 489 14.43 -28.80 42.16
CA SER A 489 15.32 -29.06 43.30
C SER A 489 15.01 -28.16 44.51
N ALA A 490 14.55 -26.92 44.28
CA ALA A 490 14.19 -25.99 45.34
C ALA A 490 12.85 -26.34 46.05
N ALA A 491 11.94 -27.03 45.38
CA ALA A 491 10.65 -27.45 45.95
C ALA A 491 10.75 -28.61 46.96
N GLY A 492 11.93 -29.25 47.07
CA GLY A 492 12.18 -30.39 47.98
C GLY A 492 12.75 -30.04 49.37
N ALA A 493 13.02 -28.76 49.67
CA ALA A 493 13.58 -28.34 50.96
C ALA A 493 12.59 -27.47 51.73
N ALA A 494 12.02 -28.02 52.81
CA ALA A 494 11.12 -27.30 53.71
C ALA A 494 11.84 -26.15 54.45
N PRO A 495 11.21 -24.98 54.61
CA PRO A 495 11.59 -24.03 55.65
C PRO A 495 10.50 -23.86 56.72
N SER A 496 10.94 -23.87 57.98
CA SER A 496 10.18 -23.54 59.19
C SER A 496 9.92 -22.02 59.32
N PRO A 497 9.00 -21.58 60.20
CA PRO A 497 8.33 -20.29 60.09
C PRO A 497 9.03 -19.18 60.89
N THR A 498 9.19 -18.01 60.30
CA THR A 498 9.30 -16.73 61.05
C THR A 498 8.64 -15.59 60.28
N THR A 499 7.40 -15.31 60.68
CA THR A 499 6.74 -14.00 60.82
C THR A 499 7.26 -12.78 60.04
N SER A 500 6.48 -12.36 59.04
CA SER A 500 5.87 -11.02 59.02
C SER A 500 4.65 -11.03 58.07
N PRO A 501 3.52 -10.36 58.41
CA PRO A 501 2.25 -10.54 57.72
C PRO A 501 2.12 -9.55 56.57
N HIS A 502 1.83 -10.02 55.36
CA HIS A 502 0.99 -9.44 54.29
C HIS A 502 1.31 -10.13 52.95
N GLY A 503 1.06 -11.45 52.89
CA GLY A 503 1.05 -12.20 51.64
C GLY A 503 -0.39 -12.61 51.33
N ARG A 504 -1.06 -11.90 50.42
CA ARG A 504 -2.36 -12.34 49.90
C ARG A 504 -2.39 -12.25 48.38
N ARG A 505 -2.55 -13.44 47.79
CA ARG A 505 -3.16 -13.75 46.48
C ARG A 505 -2.50 -13.17 45.23
N THR A 506 -1.86 -14.06 44.47
CA THR A 506 -1.81 -13.98 43.00
C THR A 506 -2.15 -15.34 42.41
N ARG A 507 -3.40 -15.77 42.61
CA ARG A 507 -4.08 -16.72 41.73
C ARG A 507 -4.90 -15.87 40.76
N ASP A 508 -4.58 -15.93 39.47
CA ASP A 508 -5.58 -15.91 38.38
C ASP A 508 -6.53 -14.70 38.30
N GLU A 509 -6.11 -13.48 38.67
CA GLU A 509 -6.97 -12.28 38.66
C GLU A 509 -7.00 -11.50 37.33
N THR A 510 -6.25 -11.91 36.29
CA THR A 510 -5.98 -11.01 35.16
C THR A 510 -7.02 -10.96 34.05
N ASP A 511 -8.00 -11.86 33.98
CA ASP A 511 -9.03 -11.85 32.91
C ASP A 511 -10.40 -12.42 33.34
N GLU A 512 -10.85 -12.11 34.56
CA GLU A 512 -12.22 -12.46 34.99
C GLU A 512 -13.28 -11.61 34.25
N ALA A 513 -14.40 -12.22 33.87
CA ALA A 513 -15.51 -11.47 33.28
C ALA A 513 -16.04 -10.44 34.29
N ALA A 514 -16.35 -9.22 33.88
CA ALA A 514 -16.89 -8.23 34.80
C ALA A 514 -18.41 -8.37 34.98
N GLY A 515 -18.89 -7.89 36.13
CA GLY A 515 -20.29 -7.53 36.34
C GLY A 515 -20.51 -6.06 35.97
N GLU A 516 -21.59 -5.75 35.27
CA GLU A 516 -22.04 -4.41 34.91
C GLU A 516 -23.40 -4.14 35.56
N CYS A 517 -23.50 -3.04 36.31
CA CYS A 517 -24.77 -2.58 36.86
C CYS A 517 -25.59 -1.86 35.78
N MET A 518 -26.82 -2.31 35.52
CA MET A 518 -27.69 -1.69 34.52
C MET A 518 -28.25 -0.33 34.95
N GLN A 519 -28.23 -0.01 36.24
CA GLN A 519 -28.80 1.23 36.79
C GLN A 519 -27.79 2.39 36.82
N CYS A 520 -26.56 2.15 37.29
CA CYS A 520 -25.52 3.19 37.38
C CYS A 520 -24.37 3.01 36.37
N GLY A 521 -24.31 1.88 35.66
CA GLY A 521 -23.26 1.58 34.69
C GLY A 521 -21.92 1.18 35.30
N ALA A 522 -21.79 1.05 36.62
CA ALA A 522 -20.55 0.63 37.28
C ALA A 522 -20.13 -0.78 36.82
N VAL A 523 -18.84 -0.97 36.61
CA VAL A 523 -18.22 -2.23 36.24
C VAL A 523 -17.38 -2.73 37.42
N GLN A 524 -17.66 -3.94 37.90
CA GLN A 524 -17.03 -4.56 39.08
C GLN A 524 -16.62 -6.01 38.78
N ARG A 525 -15.93 -6.70 39.69
CA ARG A 525 -15.58 -8.12 39.45
C ARG A 525 -16.86 -8.97 39.50
N ALA A 526 -16.98 -9.99 38.64
CA ALA A 526 -18.20 -10.83 38.60
C ALA A 526 -18.46 -11.63 39.88
N SER A 527 -17.50 -11.72 40.80
CA SER A 527 -17.62 -12.40 42.09
C SER A 527 -18.12 -11.49 43.24
N GLU A 528 -18.28 -10.19 42.99
CA GLU A 528 -18.76 -9.19 43.96
C GLU A 528 -20.27 -9.01 43.78
N GLY A 529 -21.09 -9.39 44.78
CA GLY A 529 -22.56 -9.52 44.75
C GLY A 529 -23.38 -8.33 44.16
N PRO A 530 -24.27 -7.65 44.89
CA PRO A 530 -24.97 -6.49 44.36
C PRO A 530 -24.00 -5.34 44.06
N CYS A 531 -24.42 -4.37 43.24
CA CYS A 531 -23.58 -3.27 42.79
C CYS A 531 -23.00 -2.46 43.96
N GLU A 532 -21.68 -2.27 44.01
CA GLU A 532 -21.01 -1.53 45.10
C GLU A 532 -21.40 -0.04 45.16
N THR A 533 -21.89 0.51 44.05
CA THR A 533 -22.24 1.94 43.96
C THR A 533 -23.69 2.22 44.34
N CYS A 534 -24.64 1.34 44.00
CA CYS A 534 -26.08 1.60 44.20
C CYS A 534 -26.90 0.42 44.73
N GLY A 535 -26.28 -0.72 45.03
CA GLY A 535 -26.93 -1.90 45.60
C GLY A 535 -27.84 -2.69 44.65
N ALA A 536 -27.95 -2.31 43.38
CA ALA A 536 -28.75 -3.01 42.38
C ALA A 536 -28.06 -4.28 41.83
N ASP A 537 -28.81 -5.17 41.20
CA ASP A 537 -28.24 -6.37 40.58
C ASP A 537 -27.28 -6.03 39.43
N VAL A 538 -26.24 -6.85 39.29
CA VAL A 538 -25.22 -6.75 38.24
C VAL A 538 -25.41 -7.87 37.21
N CYS A 539 -25.30 -7.51 35.93
CA CYS A 539 -25.36 -8.43 34.80
C CYS A 539 -23.96 -8.70 34.26
N ARG A 540 -23.76 -9.78 33.51
CA ARG A 540 -22.45 -10.07 32.92
C ARG A 540 -22.10 -9.05 31.84
N ALA A 541 -20.96 -8.38 31.98
CA ALA A 541 -20.49 -7.38 31.04
C ALA A 541 -19.83 -8.02 29.79
N PRO A 542 -19.91 -7.36 28.61
CA PRO A 542 -19.20 -7.78 27.40
C PRO A 542 -17.73 -7.32 27.38
N VAL A 543 -17.15 -7.01 28.55
CA VAL A 543 -15.77 -6.51 28.75
C VAL A 543 -15.18 -7.15 30.03
N PRO A 544 -13.85 -7.28 30.14
CA PRO A 544 -13.21 -7.72 31.39
C PRO A 544 -13.20 -6.58 32.42
N HIS A 545 -12.99 -6.92 33.69
CA HIS A 545 -12.79 -5.91 34.73
C HIS A 545 -11.43 -5.22 34.56
N VAL A 546 -10.40 -6.00 34.20
CA VAL A 546 -9.08 -5.50 33.78
C VAL A 546 -8.71 -6.15 32.46
N LEU A 547 -8.45 -5.35 31.43
CA LEU A 547 -8.02 -5.80 30.11
C LEU A 547 -6.50 -5.91 30.06
N HIS A 548 -5.97 -7.11 29.84
CA HIS A 548 -4.53 -7.42 29.70
C HIS A 548 -3.66 -6.88 30.84
N GLY A 549 -4.19 -6.82 32.07
CA GLY A 549 -3.49 -6.25 33.22
C GLY A 549 -3.17 -4.75 33.13
N LYS A 550 -3.64 -4.05 32.07
CA LYS A 550 -3.27 -2.67 31.77
C LYS A 550 -4.42 -1.69 31.90
N PHE A 551 -5.60 -2.03 31.40
CA PHE A 551 -6.74 -1.09 31.41
C PHE A 551 -7.84 -1.62 32.32
N ARG A 552 -8.08 -0.95 33.44
CA ARG A 552 -9.22 -1.27 34.32
C ARG A 552 -10.47 -0.58 33.78
N VAL A 553 -11.52 -1.35 33.53
CA VAL A 553 -12.83 -0.83 33.10
C VAL A 553 -13.59 -0.39 34.34
N GLU A 554 -14.03 0.86 34.39
CA GLU A 554 -14.64 1.44 35.61
C GLU A 554 -16.16 1.57 35.49
N ARG A 555 -16.64 2.15 34.38
CA ARG A 555 -18.08 2.35 34.17
C ARG A 555 -18.45 2.53 32.72
N ARG A 556 -19.68 2.18 32.36
CA ARG A 556 -20.28 2.52 31.06
C ARG A 556 -20.55 4.02 30.97
N VAL A 557 -20.14 4.63 29.86
CA VAL A 557 -20.30 6.07 29.56
C VAL A 557 -21.43 6.29 28.54
N GLY A 558 -21.61 5.36 27.60
CA GLY A 558 -22.68 5.47 26.61
C GLY A 558 -22.93 4.17 25.88
N VAL A 559 -24.18 3.97 25.45
CA VAL A 559 -24.60 2.87 24.57
C VAL A 559 -24.98 3.50 23.23
N GLY A 560 -24.24 3.18 22.16
CA GLY A 560 -24.61 3.48 20.78
C GLY A 560 -25.13 2.22 20.06
N GLY A 561 -25.84 2.40 18.94
CA GLY A 561 -26.50 1.28 18.22
C GLY A 561 -25.57 0.18 17.69
N MET A 562 -24.25 0.39 17.65
CA MET A 562 -23.25 -0.61 17.22
C MET A 562 -22.11 -0.80 18.22
N ALA A 563 -22.09 -0.06 19.34
CA ALA A 563 -20.92 0.00 20.23
C ALA A 563 -21.29 0.48 21.64
N VAL A 564 -20.70 -0.13 22.66
CA VAL A 564 -20.78 0.36 24.05
C VAL A 564 -19.45 1.00 24.41
N VAL A 565 -19.49 2.20 24.97
CA VAL A 565 -18.31 2.95 25.38
C VAL A 565 -18.22 2.92 26.90
N TYR A 566 -17.07 2.48 27.41
CA TYR A 566 -16.72 2.47 28.82
C TYR A 566 -15.63 3.48 29.12
N ARG A 567 -15.68 4.08 30.30
CA ARG A 567 -14.54 4.75 30.91
C ARG A 567 -13.69 3.68 31.57
N GLY A 568 -12.39 3.77 31.36
CA GLY A 568 -11.39 2.98 32.07
C GLY A 568 -10.21 3.83 32.50
N LEU A 569 -9.28 3.17 33.18
CA LEU A 569 -8.03 3.73 33.67
C LEU A 569 -6.87 2.89 33.15
N ASP A 570 -5.92 3.52 32.47
CA ASP A 570 -4.62 2.91 32.16
C ASP A 570 -3.82 2.83 33.46
N LEU A 571 -3.62 1.62 33.99
CA LEU A 571 -2.96 1.35 35.26
C LEU A 571 -1.45 1.62 35.22
N VAL A 572 -0.86 1.61 34.03
CA VAL A 572 0.58 1.85 33.85
C VAL A 572 0.86 3.35 33.77
N LEU A 573 0.05 4.07 32.99
CA LEU A 573 0.24 5.50 32.74
C LEU A 573 -0.60 6.39 33.66
N ASN A 574 -1.45 5.79 34.51
CA ASN A 574 -2.37 6.45 35.42
C ASN A 574 -3.20 7.58 34.76
N ARG A 575 -3.87 7.25 33.65
CA ARG A 575 -4.69 8.20 32.87
C ARG A 575 -6.02 7.60 32.43
N ALA A 576 -7.05 8.43 32.33
CA ALA A 576 -8.37 8.02 31.87
C ALA A 576 -8.35 7.64 30.37
N VAL A 577 -9.06 6.56 30.03
CA VAL A 577 -9.22 6.05 28.66
C VAL A 577 -10.68 5.73 28.36
N ALA A 578 -11.09 5.88 27.10
CA ALA A 578 -12.35 5.36 26.60
C ALA A 578 -12.10 4.01 25.93
N ILE A 579 -12.89 3.00 26.32
CA ILE A 579 -12.83 1.64 25.79
C ILE A 579 -14.14 1.39 25.06
N LYS A 580 -14.07 1.27 23.73
CA LYS A 580 -15.23 1.11 22.86
C LYS A 580 -15.33 -0.33 22.38
N THR A 581 -16.42 -1.01 22.70
CA THR A 581 -16.75 -2.32 22.12
C THR A 581 -17.26 -2.15 20.71
N LEU A 582 -16.83 -3.02 19.80
CA LEU A 582 -17.33 -3.08 18.43
C LEU A 582 -18.13 -4.37 18.24
N PRO A 583 -19.00 -4.46 17.22
CA PRO A 583 -19.73 -5.69 16.92
C PRO A 583 -18.73 -6.83 16.67
N ARG A 584 -19.15 -8.07 16.89
CA ARG A 584 -18.32 -9.22 16.48
C ARG A 584 -18.14 -9.19 14.97
N LEU A 585 -16.89 -9.26 14.53
CA LEU A 585 -16.50 -9.10 13.14
C LEU A 585 -16.11 -10.43 12.52
N SER A 586 -16.32 -10.55 11.21
CA SER A 586 -15.67 -11.59 10.41
C SER A 586 -14.14 -11.44 10.48
N HIS A 587 -13.41 -12.50 10.16
CA HIS A 587 -11.93 -12.46 10.17
C HIS A 587 -11.35 -11.38 9.24
N GLU A 588 -12.00 -11.13 8.10
CA GLU A 588 -11.56 -10.15 7.11
C GLU A 588 -11.84 -8.71 7.56
N ASP A 589 -13.00 -8.49 8.20
CA ASP A 589 -13.38 -7.20 8.78
C ASP A 589 -12.54 -6.84 10.00
N ALA A 590 -12.17 -7.82 10.84
CA ALA A 590 -11.27 -7.60 11.98
C ALA A 590 -9.85 -7.22 11.54
N ALA A 591 -9.32 -7.85 10.49
CA ALA A 591 -8.00 -7.51 9.93
C ALA A 591 -8.00 -6.10 9.31
N ARG A 592 -9.08 -5.76 8.59
CA ARG A 592 -9.29 -4.40 8.06
C ARG A 592 -9.41 -3.35 9.17
N LEU A 593 -10.22 -3.62 10.19
CA LEU A 593 -10.35 -2.78 11.39
C LEU A 593 -8.99 -2.51 12.03
N ARG A 594 -8.15 -3.54 12.22
CA ARG A 594 -6.80 -3.36 12.80
C ARG A 594 -5.88 -2.53 11.91
N ARG A 595 -5.96 -2.68 10.57
CA ARG A 595 -5.19 -1.84 9.64
C ARG A 595 -5.62 -0.38 9.70
N GLU A 596 -6.92 -0.13 9.74
CA GLU A 596 -7.48 1.22 9.86
C GLU A 596 -7.14 1.83 11.23
N ALA A 597 -7.23 1.06 12.32
CA ALA A 597 -6.80 1.46 13.67
C ALA A 597 -5.33 1.87 13.74
N ARG A 598 -4.43 1.14 13.07
CA ARG A 598 -3.01 1.49 12.98
C ARG A 598 -2.75 2.76 12.17
N ALA A 599 -3.45 2.92 11.04
CA ALA A 599 -3.34 4.14 10.23
C ALA A 599 -3.78 5.38 11.03
N MET A 600 -4.81 5.24 11.88
CA MET A 600 -5.30 6.31 12.75
C MET A 600 -4.36 6.58 13.93
N ALA A 601 -3.81 5.54 14.56
CA ALA A 601 -2.85 5.71 15.67
C ALA A 601 -1.58 6.46 15.25
N ALA A 602 -1.24 6.47 13.96
CA ALA A 602 -0.15 7.25 13.41
C ALA A 602 -0.46 8.76 13.24
N LEU A 603 -1.73 9.16 13.38
CA LEU A 603 -2.15 10.55 13.32
C LEU A 603 -2.15 11.17 14.73
N SER A 604 -1.28 12.16 14.94
CA SER A 604 -1.29 13.01 16.13
C SER A 604 -1.66 14.43 15.72
N HIS A 605 -2.65 15.02 16.41
CA HIS A 605 -3.08 16.40 16.22
C HIS A 605 -3.86 16.90 17.47
N PRO A 606 -3.75 18.18 17.87
CA PRO A 606 -4.49 18.72 19.01
C PRO A 606 -6.02 18.58 18.92
N ASN A 607 -6.58 18.57 17.71
CA ASN A 607 -8.03 18.44 17.46
C ASN A 607 -8.47 17.03 17.02
N LEU A 608 -7.62 16.01 17.20
CA LEU A 608 -7.96 14.61 16.98
C LEU A 608 -7.73 13.84 18.28
N ALA A 609 -8.69 12.99 18.67
CA ALA A 609 -8.49 12.13 19.83
C ALA A 609 -7.46 11.04 19.53
N LEU A 610 -6.58 10.78 20.50
CA LEU A 610 -5.53 9.78 20.34
C LEU A 610 -6.09 8.36 20.44
N VAL A 611 -5.64 7.49 19.54
CA VAL A 611 -5.89 6.04 19.62
C VAL A 611 -4.70 5.39 20.33
N PHE A 612 -4.95 4.77 21.48
CA PHE A 612 -3.90 4.13 22.28
C PHE A 612 -3.72 2.65 21.96
N GLY A 613 -4.73 2.00 21.39
CA GLY A 613 -4.64 0.60 21.00
C GLY A 613 -5.94 0.03 20.45
N ALA A 614 -5.83 -1.17 19.89
CA ALA A 614 -6.96 -1.98 19.46
C ALA A 614 -6.73 -3.41 19.96
N GLU A 615 -7.56 -3.85 20.89
CA GLU A 615 -7.45 -5.13 21.58
C GLU A 615 -8.62 -6.04 21.19
N THR A 616 -8.62 -7.28 21.69
CA THR A 616 -9.71 -8.22 21.47
C THR A 616 -9.98 -9.00 22.75
N TRP A 617 -11.24 -9.02 23.20
CA TRP A 617 -11.66 -9.80 24.35
C TRP A 617 -12.79 -10.75 23.96
N ARG A 618 -12.57 -12.06 24.10
CA ARG A 618 -13.56 -13.11 23.75
C ARG A 618 -14.19 -12.93 22.35
N GLY A 619 -13.36 -12.54 21.38
CA GLY A 619 -13.77 -12.28 20.00
C GLY A 619 -14.47 -10.92 19.77
N THR A 620 -14.68 -10.12 20.81
CA THR A 620 -15.20 -8.75 20.70
C THR A 620 -14.02 -7.78 20.51
N PRO A 621 -13.96 -7.02 19.41
CA PRO A 621 -12.93 -6.01 19.22
C PRO A 621 -13.16 -4.84 20.19
N LEU A 622 -12.07 -4.36 20.80
CA LEU A 622 -12.07 -3.23 21.72
C LEU A 622 -11.13 -2.14 21.16
N LEU A 623 -11.61 -0.91 21.05
CA LEU A 623 -10.78 0.24 20.69
C LEU A 623 -10.51 1.09 21.93
N ILE A 624 -9.24 1.35 22.22
CA ILE A 624 -8.83 2.17 23.37
C ILE A 624 -8.40 3.53 22.85
N VAL A 625 -9.10 4.56 23.27
CA VAL A 625 -8.90 5.95 22.84
C VAL A 625 -8.82 6.89 24.03
N GLU A 626 -8.39 8.10 23.77
CA GLU A 626 -8.40 9.20 24.74
C GLU A 626 -9.81 9.45 25.30
N TYR A 627 -9.95 9.52 26.62
CA TYR A 627 -11.20 9.90 27.27
C TYR A 627 -11.29 11.43 27.37
N LEU A 628 -12.41 12.00 26.93
CA LEU A 628 -12.66 13.44 26.95
C LEU A 628 -13.64 13.79 28.07
N GLU A 629 -13.10 14.38 29.15
CA GLU A 629 -13.81 14.59 30.41
C GLU A 629 -14.94 15.63 30.33
N ALA A 630 -14.82 16.62 29.44
CA ALA A 630 -15.80 17.69 29.31
C ALA A 630 -17.00 17.33 28.41
N GLY A 631 -17.16 16.03 28.09
CA GLY A 631 -18.30 15.51 27.34
C GLY A 631 -18.25 15.84 25.83
N THR A 632 -19.38 15.64 25.16
CA THR A 632 -19.53 15.81 23.71
C THR A 632 -20.28 17.09 23.33
N LEU A 633 -20.19 17.50 22.06
CA LEU A 633 -20.97 18.61 21.51
C LEU A 633 -22.47 18.31 21.59
N ALA A 634 -22.89 17.06 21.40
CA ALA A 634 -24.28 16.65 21.62
C ALA A 634 -24.76 16.96 23.05
N ASP A 635 -23.89 16.81 24.05
CA ASP A 635 -24.23 17.13 25.44
C ASP A 635 -24.38 18.64 25.67
N ARG A 636 -23.60 19.46 24.95
CA ARG A 636 -23.73 20.92 24.97
C ARG A 636 -25.02 21.38 24.27
N LEU A 637 -25.33 20.82 23.10
CA LEU A 637 -26.52 21.21 22.33
C LEU A 637 -27.84 20.87 23.02
N ARG A 638 -27.86 19.85 23.91
CA ARG A 638 -29.01 19.60 24.78
C ARG A 638 -29.31 20.74 25.76
N ARG A 639 -28.32 21.60 26.05
CA ARG A 639 -28.48 22.79 26.91
C ARG A 639 -28.94 24.02 26.14
N GLY A 640 -28.89 23.98 24.80
CA GLY A 640 -29.29 25.08 23.92
C GLY A 640 -28.29 25.36 22.80
N PRO A 641 -28.63 26.30 21.89
CA PRO A 641 -27.73 26.76 20.83
C PRO A 641 -26.50 27.47 21.39
N LEU A 642 -25.41 27.46 20.61
CA LEU A 642 -24.13 28.06 20.96
C LEU A 642 -23.93 29.43 20.27
N PRO A 643 -23.20 30.37 20.90
CA PRO A 643 -22.85 31.63 20.27
C PRO A 643 -22.08 31.43 18.95
N VAL A 644 -22.37 32.24 17.93
CA VAL A 644 -21.73 32.14 16.61
C VAL A 644 -20.21 32.19 16.69
N ALA A 645 -19.64 33.00 17.59
CA ALA A 645 -18.20 33.07 17.81
C ALA A 645 -17.61 31.74 18.33
N GLU A 646 -18.30 31.06 19.25
CA GLU A 646 -17.89 29.75 19.75
C GLU A 646 -17.95 28.70 18.65
N VAL A 647 -19.03 28.68 17.86
CA VAL A 647 -19.19 27.76 16.73
C VAL A 647 -18.15 28.01 15.63
N THR A 648 -17.78 29.27 15.40
CA THR A 648 -16.72 29.63 14.44
C THR A 648 -15.37 29.08 14.88
N ASN A 649 -15.01 29.26 16.16
CA ASN A 649 -13.77 28.71 16.72
C ASN A 649 -13.77 27.17 16.70
N LEU A 650 -14.90 26.55 17.02
CA LEU A 650 -15.11 25.11 16.91
C LEU A 650 -14.85 24.62 15.46
N GLY A 651 -15.50 25.26 14.48
CA GLY A 651 -15.34 24.94 13.07
C GLY A 651 -13.89 25.07 12.58
N MET A 652 -13.19 26.13 12.99
CA MET A 652 -11.78 26.33 12.68
C MET A 652 -10.89 25.22 13.25
N ALA A 653 -11.10 24.85 14.52
CA ALA A 653 -10.32 23.83 15.20
C ALA A 653 -10.53 22.44 14.59
N LEU A 654 -11.79 22.07 14.30
CA LEU A 654 -12.10 20.78 13.67
C LEU A 654 -11.62 20.72 12.21
N ALA A 655 -11.68 21.84 11.46
CA ALA A 655 -11.14 21.91 10.11
C ALA A 655 -9.61 21.76 10.07
N ASP A 656 -8.90 22.19 11.11
CA ASP A 656 -7.46 21.95 11.25
C ASP A 656 -7.16 20.46 11.46
N GLY A 657 -7.92 19.81 12.34
CA GLY A 657 -7.90 18.35 12.51
C GLY A 657 -8.18 17.59 11.20
N LEU A 658 -9.21 17.98 10.45
CA LEU A 658 -9.54 17.38 9.16
C LEU A 658 -8.46 17.61 8.11
N THR A 659 -7.77 18.76 8.13
CA THR A 659 -6.63 19.00 7.25
C THR A 659 -5.54 17.94 7.46
N ARG A 660 -5.25 17.57 8.72
CA ARG A 660 -4.30 16.49 9.01
C ARG A 660 -4.77 15.14 8.48
N VAL A 661 -6.06 14.82 8.63
CA VAL A 661 -6.67 13.56 8.18
C VAL A 661 -6.65 13.45 6.65
N HIS A 662 -7.09 14.49 5.95
CA HIS A 662 -7.17 14.52 4.49
C HIS A 662 -5.79 14.48 3.83
N ASN A 663 -4.77 15.13 4.42
CA ASN A 663 -3.38 15.05 3.95
C ASN A 663 -2.78 13.63 4.07
N ALA A 664 -3.30 12.81 4.98
CA ALA A 664 -2.94 11.40 5.10
C ALA A 664 -3.73 10.48 4.14
N GLY A 665 -4.58 11.04 3.27
CA GLY A 665 -5.42 10.28 2.34
C GLY A 665 -6.62 9.60 3.00
N LEU A 666 -6.96 9.99 4.23
CA LEU A 666 -8.07 9.42 5.01
C LEU A 666 -9.27 10.36 5.00
N LEU A 667 -10.47 9.82 5.25
CA LEU A 667 -11.73 10.56 5.43
C LEU A 667 -12.37 10.18 6.76
N HIS A 668 -13.05 11.11 7.43
CA HIS A 668 -13.69 10.85 8.72
C HIS A 668 -15.00 10.08 8.58
N ARG A 669 -15.89 10.48 7.65
CA ARG A 669 -17.15 9.79 7.26
C ARG A 669 -18.24 9.65 8.32
N ASP A 670 -18.02 10.16 9.53
CA ASP A 670 -19.01 10.12 10.63
C ASP A 670 -18.89 11.35 11.54
N ILE A 671 -18.80 12.54 10.94
CA ILE A 671 -18.79 13.79 11.71
C ILE A 671 -20.22 14.11 12.14
N LYS A 672 -20.42 14.23 13.46
CA LYS A 672 -21.69 14.55 14.11
C LYS A 672 -21.43 15.04 15.55
N PRO A 673 -22.39 15.70 16.23
CA PRO A 673 -22.17 16.27 17.55
C PRO A 673 -21.74 15.26 18.62
N SER A 674 -22.16 14.00 18.53
CA SER A 674 -21.75 12.93 19.47
C SER A 674 -20.32 12.42 19.24
N ASN A 675 -19.73 12.70 18.08
CA ASN A 675 -18.34 12.35 17.74
C ASN A 675 -17.40 13.58 17.83
N ILE A 676 -17.83 14.63 18.52
CA ILE A 676 -16.99 15.80 18.83
C ILE A 676 -16.96 15.93 20.34
N GLY A 677 -15.81 15.69 20.96
CA GLY A 677 -15.65 15.80 22.41
C GLY A 677 -14.71 16.92 22.81
N PHE A 678 -14.67 17.22 24.11
CA PHE A 678 -13.89 18.32 24.65
C PHE A 678 -12.92 17.86 25.74
N THR A 679 -11.68 18.35 25.68
CA THR A 679 -10.75 18.21 26.79
C THR A 679 -11.24 18.97 28.02
N ALA A 680 -10.63 18.74 29.19
CA ALA A 680 -10.91 19.52 30.40
C ALA A 680 -10.73 21.03 30.17
N ASP A 681 -9.76 21.43 29.35
CA ASP A 681 -9.50 22.84 28.96
C ASP A 681 -10.47 23.39 27.90
N GLY A 682 -11.47 22.60 27.48
CA GLY A 682 -12.47 23.02 26.50
C GLY A 682 -12.01 22.95 25.03
N VAL A 683 -10.90 22.30 24.73
CA VAL A 683 -10.42 22.13 23.35
C VAL A 683 -11.24 21.05 22.63
N PRO A 684 -11.84 21.35 21.46
CA PRO A 684 -12.61 20.36 20.72
C PRO A 684 -11.71 19.36 19.99
N LYS A 685 -12.09 18.09 20.02
CA LYS A 685 -11.44 17.00 19.30
C LYS A 685 -12.45 16.13 18.57
N LEU A 686 -12.10 15.72 17.35
CA LEU A 686 -12.84 14.68 16.64
C LEU A 686 -12.58 13.32 17.28
N LEU A 687 -13.66 12.65 17.61
CA LEU A 687 -13.72 11.28 18.10
C LEU A 687 -14.09 10.35 16.94
N ASP A 688 -13.65 9.09 17.01
CA ASP A 688 -14.20 7.99 16.21
C ASP A 688 -14.34 8.26 14.71
N PHE A 689 -13.25 8.04 13.96
CA PHE A 689 -13.36 7.87 12.51
C PHE A 689 -14.37 6.75 12.20
N GLY A 690 -15.09 6.85 11.07
CA GLY A 690 -16.18 5.94 10.65
C GLY A 690 -15.80 4.47 10.39
N VAL A 691 -14.79 3.96 11.08
CA VAL A 691 -14.30 2.59 11.18
C VAL A 691 -15.44 1.59 11.39
N ALA A 692 -16.46 1.95 12.18
CA ALA A 692 -17.65 1.12 12.38
C ALA A 692 -18.53 1.00 11.12
N LYS A 693 -18.57 2.03 10.26
CA LYS A 693 -19.36 2.03 9.01
C LYS A 693 -18.65 1.31 7.86
N ILE A 694 -17.33 1.25 7.90
CA ILE A 694 -16.54 0.51 6.92
C ILE A 694 -16.80 -1.00 7.05
N VAL A 695 -16.93 -1.47 8.30
CA VAL A 695 -17.33 -2.83 8.66
C VAL A 695 -18.79 -3.13 8.26
N ALA A 696 -19.72 -2.20 8.50
CA ALA A 696 -21.13 -2.41 8.19
C ALA A 696 -21.40 -2.57 6.68
N ARG A 697 -20.58 -1.96 5.79
CA ARG A 697 -20.67 -2.15 4.33
C ARG A 697 -20.20 -3.54 3.86
N SER A 698 -19.35 -4.23 4.62
CA SER A 698 -18.92 -5.60 4.30
C SER A 698 -19.96 -6.65 4.69
N GLN A 699 -20.84 -6.35 5.67
CA GLN A 699 -21.91 -7.26 6.07
C GLN A 699 -23.08 -7.27 5.07
N SER A 700 -23.16 -6.29 4.17
CA SER A 700 -24.22 -6.16 3.16
C SER A 700 -23.81 -6.60 1.75
N SER A 701 -22.65 -7.25 1.57
CA SER A 701 -22.18 -7.67 0.24
C SER A 701 -22.73 -9.00 -0.28
N ASP A 702 -23.54 -9.72 0.50
CA ASP A 702 -24.39 -10.78 -0.02
C ASP A 702 -25.82 -10.24 -0.19
N SER A 703 -26.05 -9.64 -1.36
CA SER A 703 -27.31 -9.01 -1.82
C SER A 703 -27.62 -7.64 -1.22
N PHE A 704 -27.10 -6.54 -1.80
CA PHE A 704 -27.83 -5.27 -2.02
C PHE A 704 -26.92 -4.26 -2.74
N SER A 705 -27.26 -3.91 -3.97
CA SER A 705 -26.71 -2.74 -4.68
C SER A 705 -27.34 -1.46 -4.13
N GLY A 706 -26.55 -0.63 -3.44
CA GLY A 706 -26.96 0.67 -2.90
C GLY A 706 -27.76 0.61 -1.58
N PRO A 707 -27.96 1.74 -0.88
CA PRO A 707 -28.84 1.79 0.28
C PRO A 707 -30.30 1.63 -0.21
N SER A 708 -30.79 0.38 -0.27
CA SER A 708 -32.22 0.13 -0.33
C SER A 708 -32.79 0.25 1.08
N ILE A 709 -33.43 1.38 1.37
CA ILE A 709 -34.43 1.46 2.43
C ILE A 709 -35.77 1.47 1.70
N VAL A 710 -36.44 0.31 1.74
CA VAL A 710 -37.89 0.10 1.57
C VAL A 710 -38.50 0.58 0.23
N ALA A 711 -38.81 -0.36 -0.66
CA ALA A 711 -39.89 -0.15 -1.63
C ALA A 711 -41.24 -0.13 -0.87
N PRO A 712 -42.13 0.85 -1.10
CA PRO A 712 -43.44 0.85 -0.47
C PRO A 712 -44.33 -0.22 -1.12
N THR A 713 -44.83 -1.17 -0.34
CA THR A 713 -45.98 -1.99 -0.74
C THR A 713 -47.22 -1.33 -0.17
N ALA A 714 -47.99 -0.65 -1.02
CA ALA A 714 -49.28 -0.10 -0.64
C ALA A 714 -50.24 -1.24 -0.28
N THR A 715 -50.82 -1.20 0.91
CA THR A 715 -52.08 -1.89 1.22
C THR A 715 -53.08 -0.84 1.65
N ALA A 716 -54.31 -0.98 1.17
CA ALA A 716 -55.40 -0.07 1.46
C ALA A 716 -55.70 -0.09 2.98
N GLY A 717 -55.38 1.01 3.67
CA GLY A 717 -55.74 1.22 5.07
C GLY A 717 -54.57 1.17 6.06
N GLY A 718 -53.69 2.18 6.04
CA GLY A 718 -52.77 2.50 7.15
C GLY A 718 -51.37 1.89 7.06
N VAL A 719 -50.36 2.75 7.22
CA VAL A 719 -48.94 2.35 7.38
C VAL A 719 -48.69 2.03 8.85
N SER A 720 -48.55 0.75 9.20
CA SER A 720 -48.03 0.32 10.50
C SER A 720 -46.60 -0.19 10.32
N VAL A 721 -45.62 0.54 10.85
CA VAL A 721 -44.24 0.06 10.97
C VAL A 721 -44.00 -0.31 12.44
N THR A 722 -43.74 -1.58 12.72
CA THR A 722 -43.30 -2.03 14.03
C THR A 722 -41.85 -1.58 14.24
N VAL A 723 -41.67 -0.51 15.02
CA VAL A 723 -40.34 0.04 15.35
C VAL A 723 -39.69 -0.88 16.38
N THR A 724 -38.69 -1.66 15.96
CA THR A 724 -37.74 -2.31 16.88
C THR A 724 -36.66 -1.29 17.28
N ASP A 725 -36.12 -1.38 18.51
CA ASP A 725 -35.20 -0.41 19.13
C ASP A 725 -33.93 -0.09 18.28
N GLY A 726 -33.56 -0.95 17.33
CA GLY A 726 -32.44 -0.73 16.41
C GLY A 726 -32.66 0.37 15.36
N LEU A 727 -33.91 0.68 14.99
CA LEU A 727 -34.23 1.67 13.94
C LEU A 727 -34.05 3.12 14.41
N ARG A 728 -34.16 3.41 15.71
CA ARG A 728 -33.98 4.76 16.30
C ARG A 728 -32.58 5.36 16.08
N TYR A 729 -31.55 4.54 15.84
CA TYR A 729 -30.16 5.01 15.70
C TYR A 729 -29.70 5.14 14.22
N VAL A 730 -30.30 4.38 13.30
CA VAL A 730 -30.15 4.59 11.85
C VAL A 730 -30.67 5.99 11.47
N LEU A 731 -31.71 6.46 12.17
CA LEU A 731 -32.28 7.81 12.08
C LEU A 731 -31.28 8.94 12.41
N GLY A 732 -30.50 8.84 13.50
CA GLY A 732 -29.63 9.94 13.96
C GLY A 732 -28.29 10.10 13.22
N THR A 733 -27.88 9.11 12.43
CA THR A 733 -26.64 9.17 11.63
C THR A 733 -26.92 9.55 10.17
N ALA A 734 -28.16 9.38 9.70
CA ALA A 734 -28.58 9.72 8.35
C ALA A 734 -28.61 11.24 8.08
N THR A 735 -28.92 12.04 9.11
CA THR A 735 -29.10 13.51 9.00
C THR A 735 -27.83 14.29 8.68
N TYR A 736 -26.64 13.67 8.84
CA TYR A 736 -25.34 14.28 8.49
C TYR A 736 -24.77 13.77 7.17
N LEU A 737 -25.51 12.92 6.44
CA LEU A 737 -25.06 12.45 5.13
C LEU A 737 -25.06 13.58 4.11
N SER A 738 -24.05 13.54 3.24
CA SER A 738 -23.95 14.43 2.09
C SER A 738 -24.82 13.96 0.91
N PRO A 739 -25.26 14.84 0.00
CA PRO A 739 -26.05 14.49 -1.18
C PRO A 739 -25.43 13.36 -2.01
N GLU A 740 -24.11 13.39 -2.14
CA GLU A 740 -23.32 12.37 -2.83
C GLU A 740 -23.31 11.00 -2.17
N ALA A 741 -23.40 10.95 -0.84
CA ALA A 741 -23.46 9.71 -0.08
C ALA A 741 -24.84 9.07 -0.23
N VAL A 742 -25.91 9.88 -0.24
CA VAL A 742 -27.29 9.43 -0.55
C VAL A 742 -27.37 8.90 -1.98
N ARG A 743 -26.69 9.53 -2.93
CA ARG A 743 -26.62 9.09 -4.34
C ARG A 743 -25.64 7.94 -4.62
N GLY A 744 -24.91 7.46 -3.61
CA GLY A 744 -23.96 6.34 -3.75
C GLY A 744 -22.69 6.64 -4.55
N THR A 745 -22.37 7.92 -4.76
CA THR A 745 -21.14 8.31 -5.47
C THR A 745 -19.90 8.16 -4.56
N PRO A 746 -18.69 7.96 -5.13
CA PRO A 746 -17.48 7.80 -4.32
C PRO A 746 -17.22 9.01 -3.40
N PRO A 747 -16.92 8.78 -2.11
CA PRO A 747 -16.70 9.86 -1.15
C PRO A 747 -15.33 10.51 -1.38
N ASP A 748 -15.29 11.84 -1.28
CA ASP A 748 -14.09 12.68 -1.31
C ASP A 748 -14.05 13.58 -0.05
N PRO A 749 -13.02 14.40 0.18
CA PRO A 749 -12.95 15.29 1.34
C PRO A 749 -14.17 16.21 1.56
N SER A 750 -14.95 16.52 0.52
CA SER A 750 -16.11 17.39 0.62
C SER A 750 -17.27 16.79 1.43
N VAL A 751 -17.30 15.47 1.63
CA VAL A 751 -18.31 14.81 2.47
C VAL A 751 -18.13 15.17 3.95
N ASP A 752 -16.89 15.29 4.41
CA ASP A 752 -16.56 15.67 5.79
C ASP A 752 -16.84 17.16 6.01
N LEU A 753 -16.58 17.99 5.00
CA LEU A 753 -16.84 19.43 5.06
C LEU A 753 -18.35 19.73 5.09
N TRP A 754 -19.14 18.96 4.33
CA TRP A 754 -20.60 19.00 4.40
C TRP A 754 -21.10 18.70 5.81
N ALA A 755 -20.64 17.58 6.39
CA ALA A 755 -21.07 17.16 7.73
C ALA A 755 -20.63 18.17 8.81
N LEU A 756 -19.43 18.73 8.71
CA LEU A 756 -18.96 19.80 9.60
C LEU A 756 -19.82 21.05 9.48
N ALA A 757 -20.22 21.45 8.26
CA ALA A 757 -21.11 22.59 8.06
C ALA A 757 -22.51 22.36 8.65
N LEU A 758 -23.06 21.14 8.55
CA LEU A 758 -24.32 20.78 9.21
C LEU A 758 -24.21 20.85 10.73
N VAL A 759 -23.10 20.35 11.30
CA VAL A 759 -22.83 20.46 12.74
C VAL A 759 -22.76 21.92 13.17
N MET A 760 -22.11 22.79 12.39
CA MET A 760 -22.05 24.22 12.68
C MET A 760 -23.42 24.87 12.62
N TYR A 761 -24.20 24.57 11.58
CA TYR A 761 -25.57 25.07 11.44
C TYR A 761 -26.41 24.67 12.65
N GLU A 762 -26.45 23.38 12.97
CA GLU A 762 -27.18 22.85 14.13
C GLU A 762 -26.69 23.44 15.45
N SER A 763 -25.39 23.72 15.57
CA SER A 763 -24.83 24.33 16.78
C SER A 763 -25.31 25.78 16.97
N ILE A 764 -25.52 26.52 15.88
CA ILE A 764 -26.01 27.89 15.92
C ILE A 764 -27.52 27.94 16.17
N THR A 765 -28.29 27.06 15.54
CA THR A 765 -29.75 27.09 15.58
C THR A 765 -30.36 26.23 16.69
N GLY A 766 -29.59 25.28 17.24
CA GLY A 766 -30.07 24.23 18.13
C GLY A 766 -30.92 23.16 17.44
N ARG A 767 -31.05 23.19 16.11
CA ARG A 767 -31.88 22.25 15.33
C ARG A 767 -31.17 21.83 14.05
N ASN A 768 -31.19 20.54 13.75
CA ASN A 768 -30.62 20.03 12.51
C ASN A 768 -31.49 20.48 11.31
N PRO A 769 -30.93 21.16 10.29
CA PRO A 769 -31.74 21.73 9.20
C PRO A 769 -32.36 20.68 8.27
N VAL A 770 -31.87 19.45 8.33
CA VAL A 770 -32.26 18.36 7.43
C VAL A 770 -33.27 17.41 8.08
N GLU A 771 -33.42 17.44 9.40
CA GLU A 771 -34.31 16.53 10.11
C GLU A 771 -35.77 16.71 9.65
N ARG A 772 -36.44 15.60 9.31
CA ARG A 772 -37.85 15.55 8.88
C ARG A 772 -38.59 14.42 9.61
N PRO A 773 -39.95 14.43 9.63
CA PRO A 773 -40.74 13.40 10.31
C PRO A 773 -40.50 11.97 9.79
N SER A 774 -40.12 11.81 8.52
CA SER A 774 -39.74 10.51 7.96
C SER A 774 -38.31 10.48 7.42
N LEU A 775 -37.72 9.27 7.41
CA LEU A 775 -36.41 9.00 6.81
C LEU A 775 -36.39 9.33 5.31
N PHE A 776 -37.48 9.02 4.62
CA PHE A 776 -37.61 9.29 3.18
C PHE A 776 -37.54 10.80 2.92
N ASP A 777 -38.29 11.60 3.68
CA ASP A 777 -38.28 13.06 3.56
C ASP A 777 -36.92 13.65 3.93
N THR A 778 -36.24 13.07 4.93
CA THR A 778 -34.88 13.45 5.30
C THR A 778 -33.91 13.19 4.14
N PHE A 779 -33.96 12.01 3.52
CA PHE A 779 -33.09 11.69 2.38
C PHE A 779 -33.40 12.54 1.15
N ASP A 780 -34.67 12.83 0.85
CA ASP A 780 -35.04 13.71 -0.26
C ASP A 780 -34.55 15.14 -0.01
N CYS A 781 -34.69 15.66 1.22
CA CYS A 781 -34.12 16.94 1.63
C CYS A 781 -32.60 17.00 1.44
N ILE A 782 -31.87 15.94 1.83
CA ILE A 782 -30.41 15.85 1.60
C ILE A 782 -30.10 15.80 0.11
N ALA A 783 -30.82 14.96 -0.64
CA ALA A 783 -30.58 14.75 -2.06
C ALA A 783 -30.81 16.03 -2.88
N ARG A 784 -31.68 16.92 -2.43
CA ARG A 784 -31.96 18.23 -3.04
C ARG A 784 -31.15 19.38 -2.42
N ALA A 785 -30.48 19.16 -1.30
CA ALA A 785 -29.82 20.18 -0.49
C ALA A 785 -30.75 21.35 -0.11
N GLU A 786 -31.99 21.04 0.29
CA GLU A 786 -32.99 22.01 0.73
C GLU A 786 -32.73 22.48 2.17
N ILE A 787 -31.65 23.24 2.34
CA ILE A 787 -31.23 23.80 3.64
C ILE A 787 -31.79 25.22 3.79
N PRO A 788 -32.55 25.53 4.86
CA PRO A 788 -33.04 26.88 5.11
C PRO A 788 -31.90 27.88 5.30
N ASP A 789 -32.05 29.11 4.81
CA ASP A 789 -31.08 30.18 5.05
C ASP A 789 -30.92 30.40 6.57
N LEU A 790 -29.68 30.35 7.06
CA LEU A 790 -29.35 30.55 8.47
C LEU A 790 -29.91 31.86 9.02
N ARG A 791 -29.96 32.92 8.20
CA ARG A 791 -30.51 34.23 8.61
C ARG A 791 -32.01 34.20 8.87
N SER A 792 -32.73 33.29 8.24
CA SER A 792 -34.15 33.07 8.51
C SER A 792 -34.36 32.31 9.83
N ALA A 793 -33.41 31.45 10.20
CA ALA A 793 -33.46 30.65 11.43
C ALA A 793 -32.97 31.42 12.67
N VAL A 794 -31.98 32.32 12.50
CA VAL A 794 -31.41 33.13 13.59
C VAL A 794 -31.36 34.61 13.17
N PRO A 795 -32.41 35.39 13.50
CA PRO A 795 -32.43 36.84 13.27
C PRO A 795 -31.26 37.51 14.01
N GLY A 796 -30.35 38.15 13.27
CA GLY A 796 -29.13 38.78 13.80
C GLY A 796 -27.82 38.05 13.48
N CYS A 797 -27.85 36.90 12.80
CA CYS A 797 -26.64 36.25 12.28
C CYS A 797 -25.98 37.09 11.17
N SER A 798 -24.64 37.12 11.12
CA SER A 798 -23.92 37.92 10.12
C SER A 798 -24.14 37.38 8.70
N ALA A 799 -24.22 38.29 7.72
CA ALA A 799 -24.39 37.91 6.31
C ALA A 799 -23.24 37.02 5.81
N ALA A 800 -22.03 37.24 6.32
CA ALA A 800 -20.85 36.45 5.99
C ALA A 800 -20.97 34.98 6.47
N MET A 801 -21.48 34.74 7.68
CA MET A 801 -21.70 33.39 8.20
C MET A 801 -22.79 32.65 7.42
N GLY A 802 -23.90 33.34 7.12
CA GLY A 802 -24.98 32.77 6.30
C GLY A 802 -24.50 32.37 4.90
N ALA A 803 -23.75 33.25 4.22
CA ALA A 803 -23.18 32.96 2.90
C ALA A 803 -22.18 31.79 2.94
N PHE A 804 -21.33 31.73 3.97
CA PHE A 804 -20.37 30.65 4.13
C PHE A 804 -21.05 29.28 4.29
N LEU A 805 -22.05 29.18 5.18
CA LEU A 805 -22.77 27.92 5.38
C LEU A 805 -23.61 27.54 4.15
N ALA A 806 -24.15 28.51 3.41
CA ALA A 806 -24.85 28.25 2.15
C ALA A 806 -23.91 27.65 1.07
N ASP A 807 -22.68 28.17 0.95
CA ASP A 807 -21.68 27.60 0.03
C ASP A 807 -21.19 26.23 0.50
N ALA A 808 -20.93 26.05 1.81
CA ALA A 808 -20.48 24.77 2.37
C ALA A 808 -21.54 23.65 2.28
N LEU A 809 -22.82 24.03 2.27
CA LEU A 809 -23.98 23.13 2.12
C LEU A 809 -24.57 23.19 0.69
N ALA A 810 -23.81 23.64 -0.31
CA ALA A 810 -24.27 23.66 -1.69
C ALA A 810 -24.38 22.24 -2.29
N LEU A 811 -25.38 22.04 -3.15
CA LEU A 811 -25.53 20.78 -3.89
C LEU A 811 -24.34 20.51 -4.82
N ASP A 812 -23.84 21.56 -5.48
CA ASP A 812 -22.63 21.50 -6.30
C ASP A 812 -21.37 21.52 -5.41
N ARG A 813 -20.58 20.44 -5.49
CA ARG A 813 -19.33 20.29 -4.73
C ARG A 813 -18.31 21.37 -5.06
N MET A 814 -18.31 21.91 -6.28
CA MET A 814 -17.34 22.95 -6.69
C MET A 814 -17.59 24.29 -5.99
N ARG A 815 -18.80 24.51 -5.47
CA ARG A 815 -19.13 25.70 -4.67
C ARG A 815 -18.69 25.58 -3.22
N ARG A 816 -18.57 24.35 -2.71
CA ARG A 816 -18.12 24.09 -1.34
C ARG A 816 -16.64 24.48 -1.18
N PRO A 817 -16.16 24.72 0.04
CA PRO A 817 -14.73 24.91 0.29
C PRO A 817 -13.91 23.77 -0.31
N SER A 818 -12.86 24.13 -1.04
CA SER A 818 -12.05 23.18 -1.83
C SER A 818 -11.25 22.18 -0.99
N SER A 819 -11.04 22.50 0.30
CA SER A 819 -10.33 21.68 1.27
C SER A 819 -10.68 22.13 2.70
N ALA A 820 -10.35 21.31 3.70
CA ALA A 820 -10.48 21.69 5.11
C ALA A 820 -9.62 22.93 5.47
N ARG A 821 -8.48 23.13 4.80
CA ARG A 821 -7.67 24.34 4.95
C ARG A 821 -8.39 25.59 4.43
N ASP A 822 -9.04 25.49 3.27
CA ASP A 822 -9.88 26.58 2.72
C ASP A 822 -11.07 26.86 3.63
N PHE A 823 -11.73 25.81 4.16
CA PHE A 823 -12.81 25.93 5.15
C PHE A 823 -12.37 26.74 6.39
N ARG A 824 -11.23 26.38 6.99
CA ARG A 824 -10.63 27.12 8.13
C ARG A 824 -10.31 28.56 7.77
N ALA A 825 -9.67 28.80 6.62
CA ALA A 825 -9.26 30.14 6.20
C ALA A 825 -10.46 31.09 5.97
N ARG A 826 -11.58 30.57 5.46
CA ARG A 826 -12.82 31.34 5.32
C ARG A 826 -13.44 31.69 6.69
N LEU A 827 -13.46 30.74 7.62
CA LEU A 827 -13.93 31.00 9.00
C LEU A 827 -13.04 31.99 9.76
N GLU A 828 -11.73 31.95 9.54
CA GLU A 828 -10.77 32.86 10.16
C GLU A 828 -11.03 34.32 9.75
N ARG A 829 -11.41 34.56 8.49
CA ARG A 829 -11.86 35.89 8.03
C ARG A 829 -13.14 36.32 8.73
N ILE A 830 -14.14 35.44 8.80
CA ILE A 830 -15.41 35.72 9.49
C ILE A 830 -15.18 36.01 10.98
N SER A 831 -14.28 35.27 11.63
CA SER A 831 -13.91 35.49 13.04
C SER A 831 -13.26 36.87 13.25
N THR A 832 -12.41 37.29 12.31
CA THR A 832 -11.77 38.61 12.34
C THR A 832 -12.81 39.72 12.20
N ASP A 833 -13.75 39.58 11.26
CA ASP A 833 -14.84 40.54 11.07
C ASP A 833 -15.76 40.62 12.30
N LEU A 834 -16.07 39.47 12.92
CA LEU A 834 -16.86 39.42 14.15
C LEU A 834 -16.15 40.12 15.32
N ARG A 835 -14.82 40.01 15.42
CA ARG A 835 -14.02 40.70 16.45
C ARG A 835 -13.87 42.20 16.19
N ALA A 836 -13.91 42.62 14.92
CA ALA A 836 -13.86 44.04 14.55
C ALA A 836 -15.20 44.77 14.76
N ALA A 837 -16.30 44.02 14.88
CA ALA A 837 -17.66 44.54 15.08
C ALA A 837 -18.08 44.64 16.57
N VAL A 838 -17.26 44.12 17.50
CA VAL A 838 -17.38 44.26 18.96
C VAL A 838 -16.40 45.33 19.42
#